data_AF-A0A3B0U107-F1
#
_entry.id   AF-A0A3B0U107-F1
#
_cell.length_a   1.000
_cell.length_b   1.000
_cell.length_c   1.000
_cell.angle_alpha   90.00
_cell.angle_beta   90.00
_cell.angle_gamma   90.00
#
_symmetry.space_group_name_H-M   'P 1'
#
loop_
_entity.id
_entity.type
_entity.pdbx_description
1 polymer ?
#
loop_
_entity_poly.entity_id
_entity_poly.type
_entity_poly.pdbx_seq_one_letter_code
_entity_poly.pdbx_strand_id
1 'polypeptide(L)'
;MLSIYNISSIAKYERKALFRSWFFRISGILSLIVLFFMNLGLISDGGRPLWVFRAIPSTIPYFNLLMLNTVQAVIAVFLASDFLKRDKKLDTTEVIYMRPLTNGEYVIGKTLGNIQVFMALNIVALVMALAFNLITTGVDVNWPSYIIYLAIISIPTLIFIMGLSFFVMSILKNQAVTMIIILGYISITLFLLRADYYYIFDYMAFNIPLLQSGIAGFGNLEVILIHRGIYLSLGIGFILMSIYLLKRLPQSESMTALSLVFGILFIVFGIYLGYNHIERFRGEGRLREKVIALNNQYAGNNFADVASQKIQLKHKGKEIEVATQMLLKNHSGAPLPEIIMHLNPGLNISSAEIDGSKVGFERIEHLVIINCEKPLIPGDSMNINMKYSGSINEAVCYLDIDKETRNKKFGIFVLSTDKRFAFIQPDYVLLTREANWYPSPGISYSSEKAGWHREGFIHFNLEVETNQSLTAVSQGKITHNEPGKFTFTPEYPLTQLSLAIGDYEQKYFDNDSIRFSVWYIKGHDFFSGSLPDIADSIPEIITARFDDFQRKYDLRYSFNRLSIVETPAQFKSFERIWTSAQEYIQPEQVLLQEKGYLLKESDFGTRIKREKKRAKQRKESLSEEEYQERALNSFLSNFTRDEGRPSFRMVMGGSFEAEENANPYFIFPELYNFQNNIRSDTWPVINRIFEAYLKSQGTTSMRSAFIRNMSGGNEDEEANMALQSKTFAELLADTEQRKIIDNIIKLKGDVLFNLIQTKAGEAKFKLFLKRLLERSKFKTISFDEFDKMVNEEFGIELTPFMDTWFKKTGLPKYLISPISAVKVKSGGQMKTMVSFKASNMSDYEGIIKLVFRVGNGPGRMRRGFGGTPNPNNQINKILYLDAHQTKEVSYLLNSEPRMLSINTLTSRNIPQLIIHRFTKIEEDGKVKPVEQEVVSEKPVSLLEPNEIILDNEDPGFEVTGNTTSSLLQKWLLKDNETEGKYSGFVPWRPPSKWTNTTNSGYYGKYIRSAYYIKSGEGNQKATWNVPVKEASYYDVYYYVYKERSFRRHGGGKEGEYTFTIYHDDGVEQQTLEINNAESGWNLIGSYYFSPGIAKIELSDKSKLRVVFADAVKLVKL
;
A
#
# COMPACT_ATOMS: atom_id res chain seq x y z
N MET A 1 -21.40 -26.49 -51.57
CA MET A 1 -20.06 -26.08 -51.11
C MET A 1 -19.96 -24.57 -51.14
N LEU A 2 -19.33 -23.94 -50.14
CA LEU A 2 -19.13 -22.48 -50.12
C LEU A 2 -18.09 -22.09 -51.19
N SER A 3 -18.39 -21.10 -52.03
CA SER A 3 -17.42 -20.58 -52.99
C SER A 3 -16.50 -19.56 -52.32
N ILE A 4 -15.21 -19.89 -52.24
CA ILE A 4 -14.17 -18.97 -51.75
C ILE A 4 -14.13 -17.69 -52.60
N TYR A 5 -14.41 -17.79 -53.90
CA TYR A 5 -14.50 -16.65 -54.81
C TYR A 5 -15.66 -15.71 -54.44
N ASN A 6 -16.82 -16.26 -54.08
CA ASN A 6 -17.97 -15.48 -53.63
C ASN A 6 -17.68 -14.76 -52.31
N ILE A 7 -17.14 -15.49 -51.33
CA ILE A 7 -16.77 -14.94 -50.01
C ILE A 7 -15.75 -13.79 -50.16
N SER A 8 -14.69 -14.00 -50.96
CA SER A 8 -13.65 -12.97 -51.16
C SER A 8 -14.18 -11.75 -51.91
N SER A 9 -15.09 -11.95 -52.88
CA SER A 9 -15.75 -10.88 -53.60
C SER A 9 -16.60 -10.03 -52.66
N ILE A 10 -17.42 -10.66 -51.82
CA ILE A 10 -18.25 -9.97 -50.81
C ILE A 10 -17.37 -9.20 -49.84
N ALA A 11 -16.32 -9.82 -49.30
CA ALA A 11 -15.38 -9.17 -48.40
C ALA A 11 -14.72 -7.93 -49.06
N LYS A 12 -14.35 -8.02 -50.35
CA LYS A 12 -13.78 -6.90 -51.11
C LYS A 12 -14.77 -5.74 -51.26
N TYR A 13 -16.04 -6.03 -51.56
CA TYR A 13 -17.07 -4.99 -51.69
C TYR A 13 -17.42 -4.37 -50.34
N GLU A 14 -17.57 -5.18 -49.29
CA GLU A 14 -17.84 -4.69 -47.93
C GLU A 14 -16.71 -3.79 -47.44
N ARG A 15 -15.45 -4.22 -47.62
CA ARG A 15 -14.27 -3.41 -47.34
C ARG A 15 -14.32 -2.05 -48.06
N LYS A 16 -14.66 -2.05 -49.35
CA LYS A 16 -14.76 -0.82 -50.15
C LYS A 16 -15.91 0.08 -49.67
N ALA A 17 -17.02 -0.51 -49.24
CA ALA A 17 -18.17 0.21 -48.69
C ALA A 17 -17.85 0.83 -47.33
N LEU A 18 -17.18 0.10 -46.43
CA LEU A 18 -16.72 0.60 -45.13
C LEU A 18 -15.71 1.73 -45.29
N PHE A 19 -14.69 1.55 -46.15
CA PHE A 19 -13.73 2.62 -46.44
C PHE A 19 -14.37 3.82 -47.13
N ARG A 20 -15.61 3.77 -47.61
CA ARG A 20 -16.38 4.92 -48.11
C ARG A 20 -17.35 5.51 -47.09
N SER A 21 -17.60 4.81 -45.98
CA SER A 21 -18.50 5.28 -44.92
C SER A 21 -17.89 6.48 -44.20
N TRP A 22 -18.64 7.60 -44.17
CA TRP A 22 -18.25 8.80 -43.44
C TRP A 22 -18.07 8.53 -41.95
N PHE A 23 -18.95 7.71 -41.35
CA PHE A 23 -18.84 7.33 -39.94
C PHE A 23 -17.53 6.62 -39.64
N PHE A 24 -17.20 5.57 -40.40
CA PHE A 24 -15.95 4.83 -40.20
C PHE A 24 -14.71 5.70 -40.42
N ARG A 25 -14.71 6.53 -41.47
CA ARG A 25 -13.59 7.45 -41.75
C ARG A 25 -13.39 8.46 -40.61
N ILE A 26 -14.44 9.16 -40.20
CA ILE A 26 -14.35 10.16 -39.13
C ILE A 26 -13.92 9.49 -37.83
N SER A 27 -14.61 8.43 -37.40
CA SER A 27 -14.30 7.78 -36.12
C SER A 27 -12.92 7.11 -36.13
N GLY A 28 -12.53 6.47 -37.24
CA GLY A 28 -11.21 5.86 -37.39
C GLY A 28 -10.09 6.89 -37.39
N ILE A 29 -10.22 7.98 -38.17
CA ILE A 29 -9.24 9.08 -38.20
C ILE A 29 -9.16 9.77 -36.83
N LEU A 30 -10.29 10.07 -36.21
CA LEU A 30 -10.33 10.68 -34.88
C LEU A 30 -9.64 9.78 -33.84
N SER A 31 -9.86 8.46 -33.89
CA SER A 31 -9.19 7.50 -33.00
C SER A 31 -7.67 7.54 -33.19
N LEU A 32 -7.20 7.58 -34.44
CA LEU A 32 -5.77 7.69 -34.74
C LEU A 32 -5.19 9.04 -34.31
N ILE A 33 -5.93 10.15 -34.45
CA ILE A 33 -5.50 11.48 -33.99
C ILE A 33 -5.38 11.50 -32.47
N VAL A 34 -6.38 10.97 -31.75
CA VAL A 34 -6.34 10.86 -30.28
C VAL A 34 -5.16 10.01 -29.85
N LEU A 35 -4.96 8.84 -30.47
CA LEU A 35 -3.79 7.98 -30.20
C LEU A 35 -2.48 8.69 -30.51
N PHE A 36 -2.39 9.45 -31.59
CA PHE A 36 -1.21 10.24 -31.95
C PHE A 36 -0.86 11.24 -30.85
N PHE A 37 -1.84 12.05 -30.39
CA PHE A 37 -1.62 13.00 -29.30
C PHE A 37 -1.35 12.33 -27.96
N MET A 38 -1.95 11.17 -27.69
CA MET A 38 -1.64 10.38 -26.50
C MET A 38 -0.20 9.86 -26.54
N ASN A 39 0.26 9.26 -27.64
CA ASN A 39 1.65 8.82 -27.80
C ASN A 39 2.62 10.01 -27.71
N LEU A 40 2.28 11.14 -28.36
CA LEU A 40 3.05 12.38 -28.24
C LEU A 40 3.15 12.84 -26.78
N GLY A 41 2.05 12.84 -26.02
CA GLY A 41 2.05 13.17 -24.60
C GLY A 41 2.87 12.18 -23.76
N LEU A 42 2.78 10.89 -24.06
CA LEU A 42 3.48 9.84 -23.32
C LEU A 42 4.99 9.81 -23.57
N ILE A 43 5.45 10.34 -24.70
CA ILE A 43 6.86 10.31 -25.10
C ILE A 43 7.53 11.68 -24.99
N SER A 44 6.79 12.77 -25.22
CA SER A 44 7.33 14.13 -25.19
C SER A 44 7.66 14.60 -23.78
N ASP A 45 8.75 15.36 -23.67
CA ASP A 45 9.20 15.97 -22.40
C ASP A 45 8.15 16.92 -21.78
N GLY A 46 7.18 17.40 -22.57
CA GLY A 46 6.06 18.22 -22.11
C GLY A 46 4.96 17.43 -21.36
N GLY A 47 4.71 16.18 -21.74
CA GLY A 47 3.61 15.36 -21.20
C GLY A 47 3.97 14.51 -19.98
N ARG A 48 5.20 14.62 -19.47
CA ARG A 48 5.74 13.85 -18.32
C ARG A 48 5.69 12.33 -18.61
N PRO A 49 6.59 11.82 -19.48
CA PRO A 49 6.64 10.40 -19.82
C PRO A 49 6.70 9.51 -18.58
N LEU A 50 5.96 8.41 -18.59
CA LEU A 50 6.00 7.38 -17.55
C LEU A 50 7.15 6.41 -17.88
N TRP A 51 8.01 6.14 -16.89
CA TRP A 51 9.21 5.31 -17.05
C TRP A 51 8.91 3.91 -17.63
N VAL A 52 7.76 3.32 -17.26
CA VAL A 52 7.30 2.02 -17.75
C VAL A 52 7.36 1.86 -19.28
N PHE A 53 7.10 2.93 -20.06
CA PHE A 53 7.12 2.88 -21.53
C PHE A 53 8.51 2.75 -22.13
N ARG A 54 9.56 3.11 -21.38
CA ARG A 54 10.96 2.93 -21.77
C ARG A 54 11.57 1.70 -21.12
N ALA A 55 11.20 1.45 -19.86
CA ALA A 55 11.68 0.30 -19.09
C ALA A 55 11.28 -1.03 -19.75
N ILE A 56 10.01 -1.14 -20.18
CA ILE A 56 9.45 -2.39 -20.70
C ILE A 56 8.98 -2.15 -22.15
N PRO A 57 9.79 -2.52 -23.16
CA PRO A 57 9.51 -2.32 -24.59
C PRO A 57 8.12 -2.77 -25.08
N SER A 58 7.59 -3.85 -24.51
CA SER A 58 6.31 -4.44 -24.90
C SER A 58 5.10 -3.53 -24.59
N THR A 59 5.28 -2.53 -23.72
CA THR A 59 4.17 -1.70 -23.22
C THR A 59 3.63 -0.70 -24.24
N ILE A 60 4.46 -0.25 -25.19
CA ILE A 60 4.05 0.68 -26.26
C ILE A 60 2.99 0.03 -27.18
N PRO A 61 3.24 -1.14 -27.81
CA PRO A 61 2.22 -1.80 -28.63
C PRO A 61 1.02 -2.27 -27.79
N TYR A 62 1.24 -2.72 -26.55
CA TYR A 62 0.16 -3.09 -25.63
C TYR A 62 -0.80 -1.93 -25.39
N PHE A 63 -0.28 -0.77 -24.97
CA PHE A 63 -1.07 0.42 -24.68
C PHE A 63 -1.88 0.90 -25.88
N ASN A 64 -1.24 0.97 -27.05
CA ASN A 64 -1.87 1.44 -28.28
C ASN A 64 -3.04 0.55 -28.69
N LEU A 65 -2.84 -0.77 -28.67
CA LEU A 65 -3.90 -1.72 -29.00
C LEU A 65 -5.02 -1.71 -27.96
N LEU A 66 -4.70 -1.61 -26.66
CA LEU A 66 -5.71 -1.53 -25.60
C LEU A 66 -6.63 -0.31 -25.77
N MET A 67 -6.04 0.86 -26.00
CA MET A 67 -6.79 2.11 -26.21
C MET A 67 -7.61 2.06 -27.49
N LEU A 68 -7.02 1.57 -28.59
CA LEU A 68 -7.71 1.45 -29.85
C LEU A 68 -8.87 0.44 -29.78
N ASN A 69 -8.67 -0.70 -29.12
CA ASN A 69 -9.69 -1.74 -28.96
C ASN A 69 -10.93 -1.20 -28.23
N THR A 70 -10.74 -0.26 -27.30
CA THR A 70 -11.82 0.41 -26.59
C THR A 70 -12.75 1.17 -27.53
N VAL A 71 -12.18 1.99 -28.41
CA VAL A 71 -12.95 2.77 -29.38
C VAL A 71 -13.47 1.90 -30.53
N GLN A 72 -12.66 0.93 -30.98
CA GLN A 72 -13.03 0.00 -32.05
C GLN A 72 -14.23 -0.85 -31.69
N ALA A 73 -14.36 -1.31 -30.45
CA ALA A 73 -15.54 -2.08 -30.04
C ALA A 73 -16.83 -1.26 -30.25
N VAL A 74 -16.82 0.03 -29.87
CA VAL A 74 -17.96 0.93 -30.10
C VAL A 74 -18.23 1.08 -31.60
N ILE A 75 -17.21 1.36 -32.41
CA ILE A 75 -17.34 1.49 -33.88
C ILE A 75 -17.88 0.19 -34.49
N ALA A 76 -17.42 -0.97 -34.03
CA ALA A 76 -17.83 -2.28 -34.52
C ALA A 76 -19.32 -2.54 -34.26
N VAL A 77 -19.85 -2.14 -33.10
CA VAL A 77 -21.29 -2.24 -32.79
C VAL A 77 -22.11 -1.43 -33.78
N PHE A 78 -21.72 -0.18 -34.06
CA PHE A 78 -22.42 0.65 -35.04
C PHE A 78 -22.44 0.00 -36.42
N LEU A 79 -21.28 -0.44 -36.91
CA LEU A 79 -21.17 -1.08 -38.23
C LEU A 79 -21.92 -2.41 -38.30
N ALA A 80 -21.89 -3.20 -37.23
CA ALA A 80 -22.59 -4.47 -37.16
C ALA A 80 -24.12 -4.30 -37.00
N SER A 81 -24.58 -3.21 -36.40
CA SER A 81 -26.01 -2.89 -36.31
C SER A 81 -26.60 -2.45 -37.66
N ASP A 82 -25.77 -1.89 -38.53
CA ASP A 82 -26.13 -1.49 -39.90
C ASP A 82 -26.24 -2.68 -40.86
N PHE A 83 -25.77 -3.86 -40.42
CA PHE A 83 -25.69 -5.12 -41.18
C PHE A 83 -26.99 -5.55 -41.86
N LEU A 84 -28.15 -5.26 -41.26
CA LEU A 84 -29.49 -5.68 -41.71
C LEU A 84 -30.38 -4.52 -42.21
N LYS A 85 -29.98 -3.25 -42.01
CA LYS A 85 -30.82 -2.08 -42.33
C LYS A 85 -30.38 -1.35 -43.60
N ARG A 86 -29.11 -1.46 -44.01
CA ARG A 86 -28.68 -1.01 -45.35
C ARG A 86 -29.49 -1.64 -46.49
N ASP A 87 -30.15 -2.75 -46.20
CA ASP A 87 -30.97 -3.50 -47.16
C ASP A 87 -32.46 -3.09 -47.20
N LYS A 88 -32.90 -2.11 -46.36
CA LYS A 88 -34.25 -1.50 -46.44
C LYS A 88 -34.28 -0.12 -47.09
N LYS A 89 -33.15 0.56 -47.23
CA LYS A 89 -33.06 1.84 -47.96
C LYS A 89 -32.40 1.58 -49.32
N LEU A 90 -33.23 1.60 -50.35
CA LEU A 90 -32.88 1.57 -51.77
C LEU A 90 -31.72 2.54 -52.07
N ASP A 91 -30.53 2.03 -52.37
CA ASP A 91 -29.75 2.40 -53.57
C ASP A 91 -28.46 1.56 -53.70
N THR A 92 -28.16 1.09 -54.91
CA THR A 92 -26.95 0.35 -55.37
C THR A 92 -26.60 -1.04 -54.78
N THR A 93 -27.17 -1.50 -53.66
CA THR A 93 -26.82 -2.82 -53.06
C THR A 93 -27.67 -4.00 -53.55
N GLU A 94 -28.76 -3.75 -54.28
CA GLU A 94 -29.66 -4.80 -54.83
C GLU A 94 -28.96 -5.74 -55.83
N VAL A 95 -27.93 -5.28 -56.54
CA VAL A 95 -27.18 -6.10 -57.51
C VAL A 95 -26.48 -7.29 -56.83
N ILE A 96 -26.16 -7.19 -55.53
CA ILE A 96 -25.62 -8.31 -54.73
C ILE A 96 -26.74 -9.21 -54.21
N TYR A 97 -27.97 -8.69 -54.08
CA TYR A 97 -29.16 -9.46 -53.70
C TYR A 97 -29.75 -10.29 -54.84
N MET A 98 -29.51 -9.91 -56.09
CA MET A 98 -29.96 -10.67 -57.26
C MET A 98 -29.01 -11.80 -57.67
N ARG A 99 -27.89 -12.01 -56.96
CA ARG A 99 -26.97 -13.14 -57.18
C ARG A 99 -27.33 -14.32 -56.28
N PRO A 100 -27.27 -15.58 -56.77
CA PRO A 100 -27.58 -16.78 -55.99
C PRO A 100 -26.45 -17.09 -54.99
N LEU A 101 -26.36 -16.29 -53.92
CA LEU A 101 -25.37 -16.42 -52.85
C LEU A 101 -26.03 -17.02 -51.61
N THR A 102 -25.37 -17.99 -50.99
CA THR A 102 -25.86 -18.61 -49.75
C THR A 102 -25.71 -17.66 -48.55
N ASN A 103 -26.53 -17.85 -47.51
CA ASN A 103 -26.42 -17.05 -46.28
C ASN A 103 -25.03 -17.19 -45.63
N GLY A 104 -24.43 -18.37 -45.71
CA GLY A 104 -23.06 -18.62 -45.24
C GLY A 104 -22.02 -17.78 -45.98
N GLU A 105 -22.02 -17.79 -47.31
CA GLU A 105 -21.08 -16.98 -48.11
C GLU A 105 -21.21 -15.48 -47.80
N TYR A 106 -22.44 -15.03 -47.59
CA TYR A 106 -22.76 -13.64 -47.29
C TYR A 106 -22.27 -13.19 -45.91
N VAL A 107 -22.65 -13.89 -44.85
CA VAL A 107 -22.27 -13.51 -43.47
C VAL A 107 -20.76 -13.63 -43.28
N ILE A 108 -20.14 -14.71 -43.77
CA ILE A 108 -18.68 -14.90 -43.68
C ILE A 108 -17.96 -13.82 -44.48
N GLY A 109 -18.40 -13.54 -45.71
CA GLY A 109 -17.82 -12.49 -46.54
C GLY A 109 -17.89 -11.10 -45.89
N LYS A 110 -19.05 -10.72 -45.33
CA LYS A 110 -19.20 -9.45 -44.59
C LYS A 110 -18.33 -9.40 -43.33
N THR A 111 -18.33 -10.48 -42.55
CA THR A 111 -17.51 -10.60 -41.33
C THR A 111 -16.03 -10.42 -41.66
N LEU A 112 -15.52 -11.12 -42.67
CA LEU A 112 -14.13 -11.00 -43.12
C LEU A 112 -13.81 -9.60 -43.64
N GLY A 113 -14.71 -8.98 -44.41
CA GLY A 113 -14.55 -7.60 -44.89
C GLY A 113 -14.39 -6.60 -43.74
N ASN A 114 -15.24 -6.71 -42.71
CA ASN A 114 -15.19 -5.87 -41.51
C ASN A 114 -13.91 -6.12 -40.71
N ILE A 115 -13.56 -7.39 -40.43
CA ILE A 115 -12.33 -7.75 -39.72
C ILE A 115 -11.11 -7.16 -40.46
N GLN A 116 -11.01 -7.33 -41.78
CA GLN A 116 -9.88 -6.78 -42.55
C GLN A 116 -9.74 -5.25 -42.41
N VAL A 117 -10.85 -4.52 -42.36
CA VAL A 117 -10.84 -3.05 -42.18
C VAL A 117 -10.35 -2.67 -40.78
N PHE A 118 -10.84 -3.33 -39.72
CA PHE A 118 -10.37 -3.09 -38.36
C PHE A 118 -8.91 -3.53 -38.17
N MET A 119 -8.50 -4.63 -38.79
CA MET A 119 -7.11 -5.08 -38.79
C MET A 119 -6.19 -4.10 -39.50
N ALA A 120 -6.61 -3.50 -40.61
CA ALA A 120 -5.86 -2.41 -41.25
C ALA A 120 -5.72 -1.21 -40.31
N LEU A 121 -6.78 -0.84 -39.59
CA LEU A 121 -6.73 0.23 -38.57
C LEU A 121 -5.75 -0.11 -37.43
N ASN A 122 -5.75 -1.35 -36.94
CA ASN A 122 -4.80 -1.83 -35.92
C ASN A 122 -3.36 -1.78 -36.42
N ILE A 123 -3.10 -2.20 -37.66
CA ILE A 123 -1.77 -2.14 -38.27
C ILE A 123 -1.30 -0.69 -38.38
N VAL A 124 -2.16 0.24 -38.82
CA VAL A 124 -1.80 1.67 -38.91
C VAL A 124 -1.46 2.23 -37.52
N ALA A 125 -2.22 1.89 -36.49
CA ALA A 125 -1.92 2.31 -35.13
C ALA A 125 -0.61 1.70 -34.59
N LEU A 126 -0.31 0.45 -34.92
CA LEU A 126 0.95 -0.19 -34.56
C LEU A 126 2.14 0.41 -35.31
N VAL A 127 2.00 0.74 -36.60
CA VAL A 127 3.03 1.46 -37.37
C VAL A 127 3.28 2.83 -36.76
N MET A 128 2.22 3.54 -36.36
CA MET A 128 2.36 4.80 -35.63
C MET A 128 3.10 4.61 -34.31
N ALA A 129 2.72 3.60 -33.51
CA ALA A 129 3.39 3.28 -32.25
C ALA A 129 4.87 2.89 -32.46
N LEU A 130 5.18 2.17 -33.54
CA LEU A 130 6.54 1.82 -33.94
C LEU A 130 7.35 3.06 -34.32
N ALA A 131 6.78 3.98 -35.10
CA ALA A 131 7.45 5.23 -35.46
C ALA A 131 7.82 6.04 -34.21
N PHE A 132 6.90 6.13 -33.25
CA PHE A 132 7.16 6.75 -31.95
C PHE A 132 8.24 6.03 -31.14
N ASN A 133 8.24 4.70 -31.13
CA ASN A 133 9.26 3.90 -30.48
C ASN A 133 10.66 4.17 -31.07
N LEU A 134 10.77 4.14 -32.41
CA LEU A 134 12.02 4.41 -33.14
C LEU A 134 12.56 5.85 -32.97
N ILE A 135 11.67 6.84 -32.78
CA ILE A 135 12.07 8.23 -32.50
C ILE A 135 12.55 8.39 -31.05
N THR A 136 12.12 7.52 -30.14
CA THR A 136 12.45 7.63 -28.73
C THR A 136 13.84 7.07 -28.45
N THR A 137 14.73 7.92 -27.95
CA THR A 137 16.07 7.50 -27.53
C THR A 137 16.00 6.60 -26.29
N GLY A 138 16.73 5.49 -26.31
CA GLY A 138 16.84 4.56 -25.17
C GLY A 138 15.66 3.60 -24.99
N VAL A 139 14.95 3.24 -26.06
CA VAL A 139 13.89 2.23 -26.05
C VAL A 139 14.18 1.16 -27.09
N ASP A 140 14.22 -0.10 -26.67
CA ASP A 140 14.38 -1.22 -27.59
C ASP A 140 13.03 -1.59 -28.24
N VAL A 141 13.08 -2.15 -29.45
CA VAL A 141 11.87 -2.62 -30.13
C VAL A 141 11.70 -4.11 -29.88
N ASN A 142 10.69 -4.49 -29.09
CA ASN A 142 10.27 -5.88 -28.98
C ASN A 142 9.35 -6.24 -30.16
N TRP A 143 9.93 -6.69 -31.27
CA TRP A 143 9.19 -7.05 -32.49
C TRP A 143 8.08 -8.09 -32.26
N PRO A 144 8.28 -9.18 -31.49
CA PRO A 144 7.24 -10.17 -31.24
C PRO A 144 5.98 -9.57 -30.60
N SER A 145 6.13 -8.62 -29.69
CA SER A 145 5.02 -7.98 -28.97
C SER A 145 3.99 -7.35 -29.92
N TYR A 146 4.42 -6.73 -31.02
CA TYR A 146 3.52 -6.08 -31.98
C TYR A 146 2.54 -7.07 -32.62
N ILE A 147 2.98 -8.30 -32.88
CA ILE A 147 2.17 -9.36 -33.48
C ILE A 147 1.35 -10.08 -32.41
N ILE A 148 1.98 -10.40 -31.29
CA ILE A 148 1.33 -11.17 -30.21
C ILE A 148 0.15 -10.40 -29.62
N TYR A 149 0.31 -9.10 -29.31
CA TYR A 149 -0.80 -8.32 -28.77
C TYR A 149 -1.93 -8.13 -29.78
N LEU A 150 -1.62 -8.05 -31.07
CA LEU A 150 -2.65 -8.01 -32.11
C LEU A 150 -3.47 -9.31 -32.14
N ALA A 151 -2.83 -10.47 -31.97
CA ALA A 151 -3.50 -11.76 -31.89
C ALA A 151 -4.31 -11.97 -30.60
N ILE A 152 -3.80 -11.50 -29.46
CA ILE A 152 -4.43 -11.72 -28.16
C ILE A 152 -5.51 -10.67 -27.85
N ILE A 153 -5.30 -9.40 -28.21
CA ILE A 153 -6.22 -8.30 -27.86
C ILE A 153 -7.26 -8.10 -28.97
N SER A 154 -6.81 -7.79 -30.19
CA SER A 154 -7.72 -7.29 -31.23
C SER A 154 -8.59 -8.40 -31.84
N ILE A 155 -8.00 -9.54 -32.22
CA ILE A 155 -8.72 -10.58 -32.98
C ILE A 155 -9.90 -11.17 -32.18
N PRO A 156 -9.73 -11.67 -30.94
CA PRO A 156 -10.83 -12.23 -30.14
C PRO A 156 -11.91 -11.19 -29.84
N THR A 157 -11.51 -9.96 -29.52
CA THR A 157 -12.46 -8.88 -29.20
C THR A 157 -13.35 -8.55 -30.40
N LEU A 158 -12.75 -8.37 -31.58
CA LEU A 158 -13.48 -8.02 -32.81
C LEU A 158 -14.42 -9.14 -33.24
N ILE A 159 -13.95 -10.39 -33.24
CA ILE A 159 -14.76 -11.56 -33.61
C ILE A 159 -15.94 -11.70 -32.64
N PHE A 160 -15.70 -11.54 -31.34
CA PHE A 160 -16.76 -11.61 -30.33
C PHE A 160 -17.80 -10.50 -30.50
N ILE A 161 -17.39 -9.23 -30.51
CA ILE A 161 -18.34 -8.11 -30.53
C ILE A 161 -19.14 -8.07 -31.83
N MET A 162 -18.51 -8.40 -32.97
CA MET A 162 -19.21 -8.49 -34.25
C MET A 162 -20.15 -9.67 -34.29
N GLY A 163 -19.72 -10.85 -33.84
CA GLY A 163 -20.57 -12.04 -33.78
C GLY A 163 -21.78 -11.82 -32.88
N LEU A 164 -21.57 -11.31 -31.67
CA LEU A 164 -22.63 -10.94 -30.75
C LEU A 164 -23.60 -9.93 -31.38
N SER A 165 -23.06 -8.90 -32.05
CA SER A 165 -23.88 -7.89 -32.72
C SER A 165 -24.76 -8.46 -33.82
N PHE A 166 -24.20 -9.32 -34.68
CA PHE A 166 -24.96 -9.99 -35.73
C PHE A 166 -26.01 -10.94 -35.16
N PHE A 167 -25.69 -11.64 -34.08
CA PHE A 167 -26.62 -12.58 -33.44
C PHE A 167 -27.81 -11.86 -32.80
N VAL A 168 -27.55 -10.84 -32.00
CA VAL A 168 -28.59 -10.02 -31.38
C VAL A 168 -29.44 -9.31 -32.44
N MET A 169 -28.82 -8.78 -33.49
CA MET A 169 -29.56 -8.14 -34.59
C MET A 169 -30.45 -9.15 -35.36
N SER A 170 -29.98 -10.38 -35.58
CA SER A 170 -30.79 -11.44 -36.20
C SER A 170 -32.01 -11.84 -35.34
N ILE A 171 -31.90 -11.76 -34.02
CA ILE A 171 -33.00 -12.06 -33.08
C ILE A 171 -33.98 -10.88 -32.99
N LEU A 172 -33.48 -9.70 -32.64
CA LEU A 172 -34.31 -8.53 -32.31
C LEU A 172 -34.86 -7.82 -33.55
N LYS A 173 -34.16 -7.92 -34.68
CA LYS A 173 -34.49 -7.26 -35.95
C LYS A 173 -34.71 -5.74 -35.83
N ASN A 174 -34.17 -5.13 -34.78
CA ASN A 174 -34.25 -3.70 -34.50
C ASN A 174 -32.86 -3.16 -34.16
N GLN A 175 -32.40 -2.22 -34.99
CA GLN A 175 -31.07 -1.63 -34.87
C GLN A 175 -30.89 -0.85 -33.57
N ALA A 176 -31.85 0.01 -33.22
CA ALA A 176 -31.73 0.89 -32.07
C ALA A 176 -31.69 0.08 -30.76
N VAL A 177 -32.56 -0.94 -30.64
CA VAL A 177 -32.58 -1.81 -29.46
C VAL A 177 -31.31 -2.65 -29.36
N THR A 178 -30.84 -3.22 -30.49
CA THR A 178 -29.58 -3.97 -30.53
C THR A 178 -28.40 -3.10 -30.08
N MET A 179 -28.31 -1.88 -30.61
CA MET A 179 -27.24 -0.95 -30.27
C MET A 179 -27.27 -0.54 -28.79
N ILE A 180 -28.45 -0.24 -28.23
CA ILE A 180 -28.60 0.10 -26.81
C ILE A 180 -28.17 -1.07 -25.92
N ILE A 181 -28.59 -2.30 -26.23
CA ILE A 181 -28.22 -3.49 -25.44
C ILE A 181 -26.71 -3.72 -25.46
N ILE A 182 -26.09 -3.64 -26.64
CA ILE A 182 -24.66 -3.93 -26.74
C ILE A 182 -23.83 -2.79 -26.13
N LEU A 183 -24.18 -1.52 -26.35
CA LEU A 183 -23.52 -0.40 -25.65
C LEU A 183 -23.71 -0.47 -24.13
N GLY A 184 -24.88 -0.93 -23.67
CA GLY A 184 -25.13 -1.24 -22.27
C GLY A 184 -24.19 -2.32 -21.75
N TYR A 185 -24.02 -3.41 -22.49
CA TYR A 185 -23.05 -4.47 -22.17
C TYR A 185 -21.60 -3.95 -22.10
N ILE A 186 -21.16 -3.15 -23.08
CA ILE A 186 -19.82 -2.51 -23.05
C ILE A 186 -19.66 -1.63 -21.81
N SER A 187 -20.68 -0.84 -21.47
CA SER A 187 -20.63 0.07 -20.32
C SER A 187 -20.59 -0.69 -18.99
N ILE A 188 -21.40 -1.74 -18.83
CA ILE A 188 -21.43 -2.57 -17.62
C ILE A 188 -20.09 -3.30 -17.43
N THR A 189 -19.53 -3.88 -18.50
CA THR A 189 -18.26 -4.61 -18.41
C THR A 189 -17.07 -3.69 -18.10
N LEU A 190 -16.99 -2.51 -18.74
CA LEU A 190 -15.89 -1.56 -18.51
C LEU A 190 -15.96 -0.84 -17.16
N PHE A 191 -17.16 -0.46 -16.69
CA PHE A 191 -17.28 0.41 -15.52
C PHE A 191 -17.70 -0.30 -14.24
N LEU A 192 -18.52 -1.35 -14.31
CA LEU A 192 -19.06 -2.06 -13.15
C LEU A 192 -18.29 -3.35 -12.88
N LEU A 193 -18.29 -4.30 -13.81
CA LEU A 193 -17.74 -5.65 -13.57
C LEU A 193 -16.21 -5.66 -13.55
N ARG A 194 -15.54 -4.90 -14.42
CA ARG A 194 -14.07 -4.74 -14.45
C ARG A 194 -13.29 -6.06 -14.33
N ALA A 195 -12.72 -6.32 -13.16
CA ALA A 195 -11.92 -7.51 -12.82
C ALA A 195 -12.68 -8.53 -11.97
N ASP A 196 -13.92 -8.22 -11.58
CA ASP A 196 -14.76 -9.08 -10.76
C ASP A 196 -15.08 -10.38 -11.50
N TYR A 197 -15.41 -11.42 -10.73
CA TYR A 197 -15.65 -12.77 -11.26
C TYR A 197 -14.48 -13.31 -12.09
N TYR A 198 -13.25 -13.11 -11.61
CA TYR A 198 -12.02 -13.65 -12.21
C TYR A 198 -11.82 -13.19 -13.66
N TYR A 199 -12.12 -11.93 -13.97
CA TYR A 199 -12.01 -11.35 -15.32
C TYR A 199 -12.94 -11.94 -16.37
N ILE A 200 -13.86 -12.86 -16.03
CA ILE A 200 -14.63 -13.61 -17.05
C ILE A 200 -15.39 -12.70 -18.02
N PHE A 201 -15.81 -11.51 -17.60
CA PHE A 201 -16.55 -10.53 -18.41
C PHE A 201 -15.65 -9.50 -19.14
N ASP A 202 -14.32 -9.61 -19.00
CA ASP A 202 -13.35 -8.71 -19.62
C ASP A 202 -13.02 -9.07 -21.07
N TYR A 203 -14.06 -9.06 -21.92
CA TYR A 203 -13.96 -9.43 -23.33
C TYR A 203 -12.94 -8.59 -24.12
N MET A 204 -12.65 -7.37 -23.67
CA MET A 204 -11.75 -6.41 -24.32
C MET A 204 -10.29 -6.54 -23.90
N ALA A 205 -10.01 -7.37 -22.88
CA ALA A 205 -8.69 -7.50 -22.28
C ALA A 205 -8.19 -6.25 -21.56
N PHE A 206 -9.12 -5.44 -21.04
CA PHE A 206 -8.81 -4.16 -20.42
C PHE A 206 -8.26 -4.33 -19.00
N ASN A 207 -8.72 -5.34 -18.26
CA ASN A 207 -8.36 -5.56 -16.86
C ASN A 207 -7.44 -6.76 -16.68
N ILE A 208 -7.57 -7.82 -17.50
CA ILE A 208 -6.71 -9.01 -17.41
C ILE A 208 -5.24 -8.58 -17.53
N PRO A 209 -4.32 -9.11 -16.71
CA PRO A 209 -2.92 -8.76 -16.81
C PRO A 209 -2.29 -9.27 -18.11
N LEU A 210 -1.81 -8.35 -18.94
CA LEU A 210 -1.17 -8.66 -20.23
C LEU A 210 0.25 -8.13 -20.35
N LEU A 211 0.82 -7.50 -19.31
CA LEU A 211 2.19 -6.99 -19.41
C LEU A 211 3.19 -8.15 -19.61
N GLN A 212 3.91 -8.09 -20.73
CA GLN A 212 5.00 -9.00 -21.08
C GLN A 212 6.35 -8.43 -20.62
N SER A 213 6.99 -9.09 -19.65
CA SER A 213 8.35 -8.76 -19.18
C SER A 213 9.39 -9.16 -20.21
N GLY A 214 10.50 -8.40 -20.28
CA GLY A 214 11.67 -8.77 -21.06
C GLY A 214 12.44 -9.96 -20.48
N ILE A 215 12.23 -10.28 -19.19
CA ILE A 215 12.90 -11.35 -18.46
C ILE A 215 12.07 -12.64 -18.49
N ALA A 216 10.81 -12.59 -18.05
CA ALA A 216 9.99 -13.80 -17.84
C ALA A 216 8.85 -13.97 -18.86
N GLY A 217 8.74 -13.10 -19.87
CA GLY A 217 7.62 -13.12 -20.82
C GLY A 217 6.28 -12.79 -20.18
N PHE A 218 5.22 -13.52 -20.54
CA PHE A 218 3.88 -13.37 -19.92
C PHE A 218 3.82 -14.09 -18.57
N GLY A 219 3.19 -13.44 -17.58
CA GLY A 219 2.99 -14.04 -16.26
C GLY A 219 2.20 -15.35 -16.33
N ASN A 220 1.00 -15.35 -16.91
CA ASN A 220 0.20 -16.57 -17.03
C ASN A 220 -0.39 -16.71 -18.44
N LEU A 221 0.44 -17.16 -19.37
CA LEU A 221 0.05 -17.30 -20.78
C LEU A 221 -1.14 -18.25 -20.95
N GLU A 222 -1.22 -19.31 -20.16
CA GLU A 222 -2.33 -20.27 -20.22
C GLU A 222 -3.67 -19.61 -19.87
N VAL A 223 -3.73 -18.85 -18.77
CA VAL A 223 -4.92 -18.08 -18.39
C VAL A 223 -5.30 -17.08 -19.48
N ILE A 224 -4.32 -16.39 -20.07
CA ILE A 224 -4.56 -15.45 -21.16
C ILE A 224 -5.16 -16.17 -22.38
N LEU A 225 -4.58 -17.30 -22.80
CA LEU A 225 -5.04 -18.05 -23.97
C LEU A 225 -6.42 -18.68 -23.76
N ILE A 226 -6.70 -19.29 -22.60
CA ILE A 226 -8.03 -19.82 -22.28
C ILE A 226 -9.04 -18.69 -22.30
N HIS A 227 -8.76 -17.59 -21.62
CA HIS A 227 -9.65 -16.44 -21.56
C HIS A 227 -9.95 -15.87 -22.95
N ARG A 228 -8.93 -15.70 -23.80
CA ARG A 228 -9.16 -15.23 -25.18
C ARG A 228 -9.83 -16.28 -26.07
N GLY A 229 -9.58 -17.56 -25.80
CA GLY A 229 -10.28 -18.69 -26.41
C GLY A 229 -11.78 -18.68 -26.15
N ILE A 230 -12.25 -18.26 -24.96
CA ILE A 230 -13.68 -18.09 -24.64
C ILE A 230 -14.33 -17.17 -25.66
N TYR A 231 -13.81 -15.95 -25.78
CA TYR A 231 -14.40 -14.90 -26.61
C TYR A 231 -14.29 -15.19 -28.10
N LEU A 232 -13.15 -15.76 -28.52
CA LEU A 232 -12.99 -16.22 -29.89
C LEU A 232 -14.03 -17.29 -30.25
N SER A 233 -14.21 -18.29 -29.39
CA SER A 233 -15.15 -19.40 -29.61
C SER A 233 -16.60 -18.93 -29.59
N LEU A 234 -16.99 -18.12 -28.60
CA LEU A 234 -18.33 -17.52 -28.52
C LEU A 234 -18.62 -16.64 -29.75
N GLY A 235 -17.66 -15.82 -30.17
CA GLY A 235 -17.81 -14.97 -31.35
C GLY A 235 -18.02 -15.76 -32.63
N ILE A 236 -17.22 -16.82 -32.86
CA ILE A 236 -17.41 -17.73 -34.01
C ILE A 236 -18.77 -18.42 -33.93
N GLY A 237 -19.15 -18.91 -32.74
CA GLY A 237 -20.45 -19.52 -32.50
C GLY A 237 -21.61 -18.58 -32.83
N PHE A 238 -21.57 -17.33 -32.38
CA PHE A 238 -22.58 -16.32 -32.71
C PHE A 238 -22.65 -15.99 -34.20
N ILE A 239 -21.51 -15.91 -34.90
CA ILE A 239 -21.49 -15.72 -36.37
C ILE A 239 -22.19 -16.89 -37.07
N LEU A 240 -21.91 -18.13 -36.67
CA LEU A 240 -22.54 -19.32 -37.24
C LEU A 240 -24.05 -19.39 -36.93
N MET A 241 -24.45 -19.01 -35.72
CA MET A 241 -25.86 -18.89 -35.35
C MET A 241 -26.57 -17.79 -36.15
N SER A 242 -25.90 -16.68 -36.45
CA SER A 242 -26.44 -15.66 -37.34
C SER A 242 -26.68 -16.18 -38.76
N ILE A 243 -25.81 -17.05 -39.29
CA ILE A 243 -26.02 -17.70 -40.60
C ILE A 243 -27.32 -18.52 -40.58
N TYR A 244 -27.54 -19.30 -39.53
CA TYR A 244 -28.74 -20.12 -39.35
C TYR A 244 -30.03 -19.27 -39.23
N LEU A 245 -29.99 -18.17 -38.47
CA LEU A 245 -31.16 -17.32 -38.22
C LEU A 245 -31.52 -16.41 -39.41
N LEU A 246 -30.62 -16.22 -40.38
CA LEU A 246 -30.83 -15.31 -41.50
C LEU A 246 -31.82 -15.90 -42.52
N LYS A 247 -33.07 -15.42 -42.51
CA LYS A 247 -34.11 -15.80 -43.48
C LYS A 247 -34.00 -14.97 -44.77
N ARG A 248 -33.01 -15.28 -45.63
CA ARG A 248 -32.80 -14.58 -46.92
C ARG A 248 -32.96 -15.50 -48.14
N LEU A 249 -32.08 -16.49 -48.32
CA LEU A 249 -32.12 -17.45 -49.45
C LEU A 249 -31.97 -18.89 -48.97
N PRO A 250 -32.51 -19.91 -49.69
CA PRO A 250 -32.38 -21.31 -49.30
C PRO A 250 -30.91 -21.75 -49.39
N GLN A 251 -30.33 -22.02 -48.23
CA GLN A 251 -29.04 -22.68 -48.09
C GLN A 251 -29.27 -24.20 -48.21
N SER A 252 -28.29 -24.97 -48.69
CA SER A 252 -28.44 -26.44 -48.74
C SER A 252 -28.72 -26.96 -47.32
N GLU A 253 -29.61 -27.94 -47.18
CA GLU A 253 -30.00 -28.48 -45.87
C GLU A 253 -28.79 -28.90 -45.02
N SER A 254 -27.78 -29.49 -45.69
CA SER A 254 -26.48 -29.82 -45.10
C SER A 254 -25.73 -28.62 -44.51
N MET A 255 -25.72 -27.47 -45.19
CA MET A 255 -25.01 -26.26 -44.73
C MET A 255 -25.77 -25.53 -43.63
N THR A 256 -27.10 -25.59 -43.64
CA THR A 256 -27.94 -25.09 -42.54
C THR A 256 -27.72 -25.92 -41.27
N ALA A 257 -27.74 -27.25 -41.39
CA ALA A 257 -27.45 -28.18 -40.29
C ALA A 257 -26.02 -27.99 -39.76
N LEU A 258 -25.02 -27.89 -40.65
CA LEU A 258 -23.62 -27.68 -40.24
C LEU A 258 -23.43 -26.34 -39.52
N SER A 259 -24.04 -25.26 -39.99
CA SER A 259 -23.95 -23.95 -39.32
C SER A 259 -24.56 -23.97 -37.92
N LEU A 260 -25.70 -24.67 -37.74
CA LEU A 260 -26.34 -24.85 -36.44
C LEU A 260 -25.48 -25.72 -35.51
N VAL A 261 -25.05 -26.89 -35.97
CA VAL A 261 -24.25 -27.84 -35.17
C VAL A 261 -22.93 -27.22 -34.74
N PHE A 262 -22.16 -26.64 -35.67
CA PHE A 262 -20.91 -25.99 -35.30
C PHE A 262 -21.14 -24.72 -34.47
N GLY A 263 -22.20 -23.95 -34.73
CA GLY A 263 -22.57 -22.81 -33.88
C GLY A 263 -22.78 -23.21 -32.42
N ILE A 264 -23.56 -24.28 -32.19
CA ILE A 264 -23.77 -24.84 -30.86
C ILE A 264 -22.46 -25.38 -30.27
N LEU A 265 -21.67 -26.15 -31.04
CA LEU A 265 -20.40 -26.70 -30.58
C LEU A 265 -19.43 -25.61 -30.12
N PHE A 266 -19.27 -24.53 -30.88
CA PHE A 266 -18.39 -23.41 -30.50
C PHE A 266 -18.91 -22.65 -29.27
N ILE A 267 -20.22 -22.51 -29.12
CA ILE A 267 -20.81 -21.90 -27.92
C ILE A 267 -20.56 -22.80 -26.69
N VAL A 268 -20.83 -24.10 -26.80
CA VAL A 268 -20.58 -25.08 -25.74
C VAL A 268 -19.09 -25.11 -25.38
N PHE A 269 -18.20 -25.09 -26.37
CA PHE A 269 -16.76 -25.03 -26.14
C PHE A 269 -16.34 -23.72 -25.44
N GLY A 270 -16.91 -22.58 -25.83
CA GLY A 270 -16.69 -21.30 -25.14
C GLY A 270 -17.15 -21.32 -23.68
N ILE A 271 -18.31 -21.93 -23.41
CA ILE A 271 -18.82 -22.14 -22.05
C ILE A 271 -17.91 -23.09 -21.25
N TYR A 272 -17.44 -24.17 -21.86
CA TYR A 272 -16.48 -25.10 -21.25
C TYR A 272 -15.16 -24.40 -20.88
N LEU A 273 -14.61 -23.58 -21.78
CA LEU A 273 -13.43 -22.76 -21.46
C LEU A 273 -13.71 -21.76 -20.33
N GLY A 274 -14.91 -21.17 -20.29
CA GLY A 274 -15.35 -20.29 -19.21
C GLY A 274 -15.46 -21.00 -17.87
N TYR A 275 -15.98 -22.23 -17.87
CA TYR A 275 -16.04 -23.08 -16.70
C TYR A 275 -14.63 -23.43 -16.20
N ASN A 276 -13.73 -23.89 -17.08
CA ASN A 276 -12.35 -24.20 -16.73
C ASN A 276 -11.59 -22.98 -16.18
N HIS A 277 -11.81 -21.81 -16.78
CA HIS A 277 -11.23 -20.54 -16.32
C HIS A 277 -11.66 -20.24 -14.88
N ILE A 278 -12.96 -20.29 -14.58
CA ILE A 278 -13.47 -20.04 -13.22
C ILE A 278 -13.04 -21.13 -12.24
N GLU A 279 -13.08 -22.40 -12.66
CA GLU A 279 -12.77 -23.54 -11.80
C GLU A 279 -11.30 -23.56 -11.39
N ARG A 280 -10.39 -23.08 -12.23
CA ARG A 280 -8.98 -22.87 -11.87
C ARG A 280 -8.83 -21.94 -10.67
N PHE A 281 -9.39 -20.73 -10.74
CA PHE A 281 -9.29 -19.76 -9.62
C PHE A 281 -10.04 -20.23 -8.37
N ARG A 282 -11.17 -20.94 -8.52
CA ARG A 282 -11.88 -21.56 -7.39
C ARG A 282 -11.08 -22.70 -6.77
N GLY A 283 -10.38 -23.50 -7.58
CA GLY A 283 -9.46 -24.55 -7.15
C GLY A 283 -8.32 -23.98 -6.31
N GLU A 284 -7.67 -22.93 -6.80
CA GLU A 284 -6.63 -22.20 -6.05
C GLU A 284 -7.17 -21.65 -4.73
N GLY A 285 -8.39 -21.09 -4.72
CA GLY A 285 -9.06 -20.62 -3.50
C GLY A 285 -9.31 -21.73 -2.48
N ARG A 286 -9.87 -22.87 -2.92
CA ARG A 286 -10.13 -24.04 -2.04
C ARG A 286 -8.85 -24.64 -1.48
N LEU A 287 -7.79 -24.74 -2.30
CA LEU A 287 -6.50 -25.24 -1.83
C LEU A 287 -5.94 -24.36 -0.70
N ARG A 288 -6.06 -23.04 -0.83
CA ARG A 288 -5.63 -22.12 0.22
C ARG A 288 -6.40 -22.31 1.52
N GLU A 289 -7.72 -22.37 1.45
CA GLU A 289 -8.57 -22.61 2.63
C GLU A 289 -8.22 -23.95 3.29
N LYS A 290 -8.01 -25.00 2.50
CA LYS A 290 -7.60 -26.32 2.99
C LYS A 290 -6.24 -26.28 3.70
N VAL A 291 -5.26 -25.59 3.11
CA VAL A 291 -3.90 -25.44 3.67
C VAL A 291 -3.91 -24.64 4.97
N ILE A 292 -4.71 -23.57 5.05
CA ILE A 292 -4.87 -22.78 6.28
C ILE A 292 -5.54 -23.62 7.38
N ALA A 293 -6.61 -24.35 7.06
CA ALA A 293 -7.28 -25.24 8.01
C ALA A 293 -6.33 -26.33 8.53
N LEU A 294 -5.52 -26.91 7.64
CA LEU A 294 -4.51 -27.90 8.01
C LEU A 294 -3.46 -27.30 8.95
N ASN A 295 -2.96 -26.09 8.65
CA ASN A 295 -2.02 -25.41 9.55
C ASN A 295 -2.63 -25.13 10.93
N ASN A 296 -3.89 -24.70 11.00
CA ASN A 296 -4.57 -24.45 12.28
C ASN A 296 -4.63 -25.71 13.16
N GLN A 297 -4.81 -26.88 12.56
CA GLN A 297 -4.80 -28.17 13.26
C GLN A 297 -3.47 -28.43 13.98
N TYR A 298 -2.34 -28.11 13.34
CA TYR A 298 -1.00 -28.36 13.87
C TYR A 298 -0.38 -27.16 14.59
N ALA A 299 -1.03 -26.00 14.60
CA ALA A 299 -0.48 -24.76 15.16
C ALA A 299 -0.17 -24.82 16.67
N GLY A 300 -0.72 -25.81 17.40
CA GLY A 300 -0.41 -26.02 18.82
C GLY A 300 0.78 -26.93 19.12
N ASN A 301 1.41 -27.53 18.11
CA ASN A 301 2.48 -28.50 18.30
C ASN A 301 3.82 -27.79 18.55
N ASN A 302 4.72 -28.48 19.24
CA ASN A 302 6.11 -28.05 19.36
C ASN A 302 6.88 -28.43 18.09
N PHE A 303 7.78 -27.56 17.63
CA PHE A 303 8.62 -27.82 16.45
C PHE A 303 10.10 -27.58 16.77
N ALA A 304 10.96 -28.36 16.12
CA ALA A 304 12.41 -28.17 16.14
C ALA A 304 12.82 -26.89 15.38
N ASP A 305 14.00 -26.36 15.70
CA ASP A 305 14.65 -25.29 14.93
C ASP A 305 15.72 -25.89 14.01
N VAL A 306 16.00 -25.25 12.87
CA VAL A 306 17.10 -25.64 11.97
C VAL A 306 18.38 -24.91 12.41
N ALA A 307 19.46 -25.65 12.66
CA ALA A 307 20.76 -25.09 13.00
C ALA A 307 21.63 -24.85 11.75
N SER A 308 21.60 -25.79 10.81
CA SER A 308 22.31 -25.71 9.53
C SER A 308 21.57 -26.46 8.44
N GLN A 309 21.68 -25.97 7.20
CA GLN A 309 21.06 -26.59 6.04
C GLN A 309 21.97 -26.51 4.81
N LYS A 310 22.34 -27.67 4.28
CA LYS A 310 23.00 -27.80 2.98
C LYS A 310 21.95 -28.08 1.91
N ILE A 311 22.00 -27.37 0.79
CA ILE A 311 21.06 -27.47 -0.31
C ILE A 311 21.86 -27.66 -1.60
N GLN A 312 21.56 -28.73 -2.33
CA GLN A 312 22.09 -28.99 -3.67
C GLN A 312 20.92 -28.89 -4.64
N LEU A 313 20.89 -27.83 -5.45
CA LEU A 313 19.82 -27.57 -6.41
C LEU A 313 20.32 -27.73 -7.83
N LYS A 314 19.57 -28.45 -8.65
CA LYS A 314 19.76 -28.57 -10.08
C LYS A 314 18.56 -28.02 -10.83
N HIS A 315 18.79 -27.02 -11.67
CA HIS A 315 17.79 -26.39 -12.50
C HIS A 315 17.63 -27.16 -13.83
N LYS A 316 16.42 -27.68 -14.12
CA LYS A 316 16.10 -28.44 -15.34
C LYS A 316 14.85 -27.89 -16.03
N GLY A 317 15.04 -26.91 -16.91
CA GLY A 317 13.96 -26.38 -17.74
C GLY A 317 12.88 -25.66 -16.92
N LYS A 318 11.75 -26.31 -16.64
CA LYS A 318 10.64 -25.72 -15.85
C LYS A 318 10.53 -26.31 -14.43
N GLU A 319 11.51 -27.12 -14.05
CA GLU A 319 11.55 -27.83 -12.78
C GLU A 319 12.91 -27.70 -12.09
N ILE A 320 12.91 -27.97 -10.79
CA ILE A 320 14.12 -28.09 -9.97
C ILE A 320 14.21 -29.51 -9.39
N GLU A 321 15.42 -30.00 -9.23
CA GLU A 321 15.75 -31.17 -8.42
C GLU A 321 16.61 -30.74 -7.25
N VAL A 322 16.25 -31.14 -6.04
CA VAL A 322 16.91 -30.69 -4.83
C VAL A 322 17.22 -31.85 -3.91
N ALA A 323 18.45 -31.89 -3.40
CA ALA A 323 18.85 -32.70 -2.26
C ALA A 323 19.23 -31.76 -1.11
N THR A 324 18.64 -31.97 0.07
CA THR A 324 18.94 -31.16 1.24
C THR A 324 19.31 -32.03 2.43
N GLN A 325 20.26 -31.53 3.23
CA GLN A 325 20.67 -32.07 4.51
C GLN A 325 20.49 -30.99 5.57
N MET A 326 19.73 -31.29 6.61
CA MET A 326 19.39 -30.36 7.69
C MET A 326 19.82 -30.94 9.03
N LEU A 327 20.39 -30.08 9.88
CA LEU A 327 20.59 -30.37 11.29
C LEU A 327 19.48 -29.69 12.08
N LEU A 328 18.57 -30.48 12.64
CA LEU A 328 17.49 -30.01 13.50
C LEU A 328 17.94 -30.04 14.97
N LYS A 329 17.45 -29.07 15.75
CA LYS A 329 17.69 -29.02 17.19
C LYS A 329 16.39 -28.74 17.94
N ASN A 330 16.13 -29.49 19.01
CA ASN A 330 14.94 -29.28 19.83
C ASN A 330 15.23 -28.24 20.92
N HIS A 331 14.72 -27.03 20.74
CA HIS A 331 14.72 -25.98 21.78
C HIS A 331 13.43 -25.94 22.60
N SER A 332 12.46 -26.80 22.31
CA SER A 332 11.23 -26.89 23.11
C SER A 332 11.49 -27.62 24.43
N GLY A 333 10.65 -27.34 25.44
CA GLY A 333 10.73 -28.00 26.75
C GLY A 333 10.22 -29.46 26.76
N ALA A 334 9.81 -30.01 25.61
CA ALA A 334 9.21 -31.34 25.51
C ALA A 334 9.90 -32.20 24.43
N PRO A 335 9.95 -33.54 24.58
CA PRO A 335 10.41 -34.44 23.52
C PRO A 335 9.51 -34.35 22.28
N LEU A 336 10.11 -34.44 21.09
CA LEU A 336 9.40 -34.43 19.81
C LEU A 336 9.34 -35.85 19.23
N PRO A 337 8.20 -36.55 19.32
CA PRO A 337 8.05 -37.91 18.75
C PRO A 337 7.92 -37.89 17.23
N GLU A 338 7.48 -36.78 16.67
CA GLU A 338 7.29 -36.56 15.24
C GLU A 338 7.97 -35.25 14.83
N ILE A 339 8.52 -35.22 13.61
CA ILE A 339 9.06 -34.02 12.98
C ILE A 339 8.05 -33.57 11.92
N ILE A 340 7.46 -32.41 12.16
CA ILE A 340 6.54 -31.76 11.23
C ILE A 340 7.31 -30.66 10.49
N MET A 341 7.32 -30.74 9.16
CA MET A 341 7.91 -29.74 8.27
C MET A 341 6.90 -29.31 7.22
N HIS A 342 7.13 -28.16 6.59
CA HIS A 342 6.44 -27.76 5.39
C HIS A 342 7.38 -27.65 4.19
N LEU A 343 6.85 -27.98 3.01
CA LEU A 343 7.49 -27.87 1.70
C LEU A 343 6.39 -27.58 0.68
N ASN A 344 6.66 -26.79 -0.37
CA ASN A 344 5.66 -26.48 -1.40
C ASN A 344 5.02 -27.76 -1.99
N PRO A 345 3.68 -27.84 -2.12
CA PRO A 345 3.00 -29.05 -2.62
C PRO A 345 3.30 -29.34 -4.10
N GLY A 346 3.83 -28.37 -4.87
CA GLY A 346 4.32 -28.61 -6.23
C GLY A 346 5.65 -29.39 -6.29
N LEU A 347 6.32 -29.60 -5.15
CA LEU A 347 7.56 -30.36 -5.03
C LEU A 347 7.28 -31.75 -4.47
N ASN A 348 7.56 -32.77 -5.29
CA ASN A 348 7.35 -34.18 -4.97
C ASN A 348 8.55 -34.76 -4.24
N ILE A 349 8.33 -35.34 -3.06
CA ILE A 349 9.39 -35.93 -2.24
C ILE A 349 9.63 -37.38 -2.67
N SER A 350 10.87 -37.69 -3.01
CA SER A 350 11.31 -39.02 -3.43
C SER A 350 11.85 -39.88 -2.28
N SER A 351 12.48 -39.26 -1.28
CA SER A 351 13.03 -39.96 -0.12
C SER A 351 13.28 -39.01 1.06
N ALA A 352 13.21 -39.56 2.26
CA ALA A 352 13.61 -38.94 3.51
C ALA A 352 14.44 -39.93 4.34
N GLU A 353 15.48 -39.44 5.01
CA GLU A 353 16.38 -40.23 5.87
C GLU A 353 16.63 -39.47 7.17
N ILE A 354 16.67 -40.20 8.29
CA ILE A 354 17.11 -39.71 9.61
C ILE A 354 18.43 -40.38 9.95
N ASP A 355 19.46 -39.58 10.23
CA ASP A 355 20.82 -40.04 10.59
C ASP A 355 21.37 -41.15 9.64
N GLY A 356 21.06 -41.02 8.35
CA GLY A 356 21.48 -41.95 7.29
C GLY A 356 20.59 -43.19 7.11
N SER A 357 19.57 -43.38 7.95
CA SER A 357 18.59 -44.46 7.84
C SER A 357 17.33 -43.98 7.13
N LYS A 358 16.86 -44.73 6.14
CA LYS A 358 15.65 -44.37 5.38
C LYS A 358 14.41 -44.50 6.24
N VAL A 359 13.58 -43.46 6.25
CA VAL A 359 12.35 -43.39 7.06
C VAL A 359 11.11 -43.17 6.19
N GLY A 360 9.97 -43.67 6.66
CA GLY A 360 8.67 -43.33 6.10
C GLY A 360 8.27 -41.91 6.47
N PHE A 361 7.47 -41.26 5.62
CA PHE A 361 6.88 -39.96 5.88
C PHE A 361 5.45 -39.92 5.38
N GLU A 362 4.60 -39.14 6.04
CA GLU A 362 3.25 -38.82 5.59
C GLU A 362 3.25 -37.43 4.98
N ARG A 363 2.67 -37.30 3.77
CA ARG A 363 2.55 -36.02 3.05
C ARG A 363 1.08 -35.61 3.00
N ILE A 364 0.74 -34.51 3.68
CA ILE A 364 -0.60 -33.93 3.67
C ILE A 364 -0.50 -32.53 3.09
N GLU A 365 -0.86 -32.37 1.81
CA GLU A 365 -0.68 -31.12 1.05
C GLU A 365 0.77 -30.59 1.13
N HIS A 366 1.00 -29.50 1.86
CA HIS A 366 2.32 -28.89 2.05
C HIS A 366 3.05 -29.38 3.31
N LEU A 367 2.40 -30.13 4.22
CA LEU A 367 3.04 -30.68 5.42
C LEU A 367 3.69 -32.04 5.15
N VAL A 368 4.85 -32.27 5.76
CA VAL A 368 5.60 -33.54 5.79
C VAL A 368 5.74 -33.94 7.25
N ILE A 369 5.20 -35.09 7.61
CA ILE A 369 5.23 -35.63 8.97
C ILE A 369 6.13 -36.86 8.97
N ILE A 370 7.18 -36.84 9.77
CA ILE A 370 8.14 -37.94 9.89
C ILE A 370 8.09 -38.45 11.33
N ASN A 371 7.70 -39.72 11.50
CA ASN A 371 7.70 -40.38 12.80
C ASN A 371 9.12 -40.78 13.18
N CYS A 372 9.57 -40.38 14.36
CA CYS A 372 10.88 -40.74 14.87
C CYS A 372 10.82 -42.06 15.63
N GLU A 373 11.72 -43.01 15.34
CA GLU A 373 11.87 -44.22 16.15
C GLU A 373 12.27 -43.90 17.60
N LYS A 374 13.07 -42.84 17.78
CA LYS A 374 13.42 -42.26 19.07
C LYS A 374 13.04 -40.79 19.08
N PRO A 375 12.20 -40.32 20.03
CA PRO A 375 11.84 -38.91 20.12
C PRO A 375 13.07 -38.01 20.26
N LEU A 376 13.08 -36.88 19.56
CA LEU A 376 14.13 -35.87 19.69
C LEU A 376 13.95 -35.13 21.03
N ILE A 377 14.78 -35.44 22.01
CA ILE A 377 14.69 -34.87 23.37
C ILE A 377 15.14 -33.40 23.42
N PRO A 378 14.68 -32.60 24.41
CA PRO A 378 15.10 -31.21 24.57
C PRO A 378 16.62 -31.04 24.63
N GLY A 379 17.15 -30.09 23.85
CA GLY A 379 18.58 -29.77 23.75
C GLY A 379 19.35 -30.63 22.73
N ASP A 380 18.81 -31.77 22.31
CA ASP A 380 19.47 -32.71 21.39
C ASP A 380 19.25 -32.32 19.92
N SER A 381 20.03 -32.93 19.01
CA SER A 381 20.03 -32.63 17.57
C SER A 381 19.88 -33.89 16.70
N MET A 382 19.34 -33.73 15.49
CA MET A 382 19.06 -34.82 14.56
C MET A 382 19.34 -34.39 13.12
N ASN A 383 19.94 -35.28 12.30
CA ASN A 383 20.14 -35.01 10.88
C ASN A 383 18.98 -35.57 10.05
N ILE A 384 18.44 -34.73 9.15
CA ILE A 384 17.43 -35.11 8.17
C ILE A 384 17.94 -34.85 6.77
N ASN A 385 17.90 -35.87 5.92
CA ASN A 385 18.16 -35.74 4.49
C ASN A 385 16.85 -35.90 3.72
N MET A 386 16.63 -35.06 2.71
CA MET A 386 15.47 -35.18 1.81
C MET A 386 15.87 -34.95 0.36
N LYS A 387 15.22 -35.68 -0.55
CA LYS A 387 15.34 -35.47 -2.00
C LYS A 387 13.97 -35.23 -2.62
N TYR A 388 13.82 -34.17 -3.39
CA TYR A 388 12.54 -33.78 -3.99
C TYR A 388 12.72 -33.05 -5.32
N SER A 389 11.69 -33.03 -6.14
CA SER A 389 11.71 -32.36 -7.45
C SER A 389 10.34 -31.85 -7.89
N GLY A 390 10.31 -30.88 -8.80
CA GLY A 390 9.08 -30.37 -9.40
C GLY A 390 9.13 -28.86 -9.61
N SER A 391 7.97 -28.21 -9.53
CA SER A 391 7.81 -26.77 -9.70
C SER A 391 7.07 -26.15 -8.50
N ILE A 392 6.93 -24.83 -8.46
CA ILE A 392 6.27 -24.14 -7.35
C ILE A 392 4.78 -23.99 -7.65
N ASN A 393 3.94 -24.46 -6.72
CA ASN A 393 2.53 -24.09 -6.70
C ASN A 393 2.38 -22.76 -5.95
N GLU A 394 2.21 -21.68 -6.71
CA GLU A 394 2.09 -20.32 -6.16
C GLU A 394 0.79 -20.08 -5.39
N ALA A 395 -0.21 -20.97 -5.51
CA ALA A 395 -1.47 -20.84 -4.76
C ALA A 395 -1.23 -20.87 -3.24
N VAL A 396 -0.17 -21.54 -2.77
CA VAL A 396 0.18 -21.62 -1.34
C VAL A 396 1.14 -20.52 -0.86
N CYS A 397 1.50 -19.55 -1.72
CA CYS A 397 2.22 -18.35 -1.32
C CYS A 397 1.25 -17.32 -0.73
N TYR A 398 1.71 -16.52 0.22
CA TYR A 398 1.02 -15.43 0.88
C TYR A 398 -0.34 -15.85 1.44
N LEU A 399 -0.42 -17.02 2.09
CA LEU A 399 -1.64 -17.56 2.71
C LEU A 399 -2.27 -16.58 3.70
N ASP A 400 -1.41 -15.80 4.31
CA ASP A 400 -1.68 -14.76 5.26
C ASP A 400 -2.32 -13.50 4.65
N ILE A 401 -2.31 -13.32 3.33
CA ILE A 401 -2.89 -12.15 2.66
C ILE A 401 -4.31 -12.43 2.18
N ASP A 402 -5.24 -11.56 2.59
CA ASP A 402 -6.65 -11.61 2.26
C ASP A 402 -6.91 -11.53 0.74
N LYS A 403 -8.11 -11.98 0.34
CA LYS A 403 -8.49 -12.06 -1.08
C LYS A 403 -8.62 -10.69 -1.74
N GLU A 404 -9.09 -9.66 -1.02
CA GLU A 404 -9.28 -8.33 -1.58
C GLU A 404 -7.93 -7.69 -1.95
N THR A 405 -6.98 -7.71 -1.01
CA THR A 405 -5.61 -7.22 -1.22
C THR A 405 -4.90 -7.97 -2.35
N ARG A 406 -5.08 -9.29 -2.42
CA ARG A 406 -4.54 -10.10 -3.54
C ARG A 406 -5.20 -9.79 -4.89
N ASN A 407 -6.44 -9.33 -4.93
CA ASN A 407 -7.14 -8.97 -6.16
C ASN A 407 -6.92 -7.52 -6.61
N LYS A 408 -6.40 -6.63 -5.74
CA LYS A 408 -6.07 -5.24 -6.12
C LYS A 408 -5.17 -5.20 -7.36
N LYS A 409 -5.45 -4.29 -8.31
CA LYS A 409 -4.65 -4.15 -9.54
C LYS A 409 -3.17 -3.94 -9.21
N PHE A 410 -2.29 -4.70 -9.87
CA PHE A 410 -0.85 -4.47 -9.87
C PHE A 410 -0.40 -3.92 -11.24
N GLY A 411 0.48 -2.93 -11.23
CA GLY A 411 0.88 -2.18 -12.43
C GLY A 411 0.61 -0.68 -12.29
N ILE A 412 0.75 0.05 -13.40
CA ILE A 412 0.65 1.51 -13.44
C ILE A 412 -0.27 1.95 -14.58
N PHE A 413 -1.06 3.00 -14.33
CA PHE A 413 -2.02 3.53 -15.31
C PHE A 413 -3.02 2.45 -15.78
N VAL A 414 -3.27 2.33 -17.09
CA VAL A 414 -4.11 1.25 -17.65
C VAL A 414 -3.39 -0.08 -17.73
N LEU A 415 -2.06 -0.12 -17.62
CA LEU A 415 -1.26 -1.34 -17.75
C LEU A 415 -1.44 -2.23 -16.52
N SER A 416 -1.92 -3.45 -16.73
CA SER A 416 -2.07 -4.47 -15.69
C SER A 416 -0.90 -5.46 -15.79
N THR A 417 -0.18 -5.62 -14.69
CA THR A 417 0.91 -6.59 -14.53
C THR A 417 0.43 -7.76 -13.71
N ASP A 418 0.74 -8.98 -14.17
CA ASP A 418 0.38 -10.19 -13.44
C ASP A 418 1.18 -10.28 -12.15
N LYS A 419 0.58 -10.81 -11.08
CA LYS A 419 1.28 -10.99 -9.81
C LYS A 419 1.84 -12.41 -9.77
N ARG A 420 3.16 -12.53 -9.76
CA ARG A 420 3.86 -13.80 -9.62
C ARG A 420 4.76 -13.76 -8.38
N PHE A 421 4.93 -14.90 -7.73
CA PHE A 421 5.65 -15.05 -6.47
C PHE A 421 6.90 -15.93 -6.62
N ALA A 422 6.92 -16.81 -7.63
CA ALA A 422 8.06 -17.66 -7.94
C ALA A 422 8.19 -17.88 -9.44
N PHE A 423 9.42 -18.11 -9.90
CA PHE A 423 9.72 -18.34 -11.31
C PHE A 423 10.64 -19.55 -11.45
N ILE A 424 10.23 -20.51 -12.28
CA ILE A 424 11.10 -21.60 -12.76
C ILE A 424 10.85 -21.71 -14.27
N GLN A 425 11.73 -21.08 -15.04
CA GLN A 425 11.73 -21.06 -16.50
C GLN A 425 13.11 -21.48 -17.02
N PRO A 426 13.21 -21.99 -18.26
CA PRO A 426 14.47 -22.51 -18.79
C PRO A 426 15.64 -21.52 -18.75
N ASP A 427 15.34 -20.23 -18.86
CA ASP A 427 16.25 -19.10 -18.92
C ASP A 427 16.23 -18.23 -17.65
N TYR A 428 15.31 -18.46 -16.72
CA TYR A 428 15.18 -17.64 -15.51
C TYR A 428 14.58 -18.38 -14.32
N VAL A 429 15.22 -18.28 -13.16
CA VAL A 429 14.70 -18.78 -11.87
C VAL A 429 14.70 -17.66 -10.85
N LEU A 430 13.63 -17.55 -10.07
CA LEU A 430 13.58 -16.73 -8.87
C LEU A 430 12.77 -17.45 -7.80
N LEU A 431 13.45 -17.77 -6.70
CA LEU A 431 12.90 -18.47 -5.55
C LEU A 431 13.28 -17.71 -4.29
N THR A 432 12.29 -17.19 -3.58
CA THR A 432 12.48 -16.64 -2.22
C THR A 432 11.92 -17.61 -1.19
N ARG A 433 12.14 -17.35 0.12
CA ARG A 433 11.59 -18.19 1.19
C ARG A 433 10.08 -18.41 1.05
N GLU A 434 9.35 -17.40 0.58
CA GLU A 434 7.90 -17.49 0.35
C GLU A 434 7.47 -18.60 -0.62
N ALA A 435 8.33 -19.00 -1.55
CA ALA A 435 8.03 -20.12 -2.45
C ALA A 435 7.99 -21.47 -1.72
N ASN A 436 8.48 -21.55 -0.48
CA ASN A 436 8.65 -22.78 0.31
C ASN A 436 9.40 -23.86 -0.48
N TRP A 437 10.47 -23.46 -1.18
CA TRP A 437 11.23 -24.31 -2.10
C TRP A 437 12.29 -25.20 -1.40
N TYR A 438 12.55 -24.95 -0.12
CA TYR A 438 13.28 -25.83 0.78
C TYR A 438 12.45 -26.13 2.02
N PRO A 439 12.58 -27.35 2.59
CA PRO A 439 11.80 -27.74 3.75
C PRO A 439 12.20 -26.92 4.97
N SER A 440 11.21 -26.56 5.78
CA SER A 440 11.38 -25.88 7.06
C SER A 440 10.48 -26.51 8.13
N PRO A 441 10.92 -26.66 9.38
CA PRO A 441 10.08 -27.15 10.47
C PRO A 441 8.86 -26.28 10.73
N GLY A 442 7.78 -26.90 11.19
CA GLY A 442 6.54 -26.24 11.56
C GLY A 442 5.58 -26.01 10.39
N ILE A 443 4.61 -25.12 10.64
CA ILE A 443 3.55 -24.75 9.71
C ILE A 443 3.87 -23.44 8.97
N SER A 444 3.15 -23.16 7.88
CA SER A 444 3.38 -21.95 7.07
C SER A 444 2.59 -20.72 7.52
N TYR A 445 1.29 -20.85 7.87
CA TYR A 445 0.43 -19.77 8.35
C TYR A 445 -0.77 -20.30 9.12
N SER A 446 -1.10 -19.72 10.29
CA SER A 446 -2.33 -20.01 11.04
C SER A 446 -3.18 -18.76 11.21
N SER A 447 -4.50 -18.91 11.02
CA SER A 447 -5.50 -17.86 11.27
C SER A 447 -6.05 -17.87 12.70
N GLU A 448 -5.82 -18.94 13.46
CA GLU A 448 -6.39 -19.13 14.81
C GLU A 448 -5.37 -18.89 15.93
N LYS A 449 -4.10 -19.20 15.69
CA LYS A 449 -3.04 -19.04 16.69
C LYS A 449 -1.97 -18.09 16.19
N ALA A 450 -1.71 -17.05 16.99
CA ALA A 450 -0.50 -16.26 16.85
C ALA A 450 0.71 -17.16 17.22
N GLY A 451 1.85 -17.01 16.52
CA GLY A 451 3.09 -17.74 16.84
C GLY A 451 3.55 -18.76 15.79
N TRP A 452 2.80 -18.91 14.69
CA TRP A 452 3.21 -19.74 13.55
C TRP A 452 4.50 -19.22 12.88
N HIS A 453 4.74 -17.91 12.92
CA HIS A 453 5.90 -17.28 12.30
C HIS A 453 7.13 -17.44 13.19
N ARG A 454 8.00 -18.40 12.81
CA ARG A 454 9.24 -18.70 13.51
C ARG A 454 10.43 -18.42 12.59
N GLU A 455 11.04 -17.25 12.77
CA GLU A 455 12.34 -16.94 12.16
C GLU A 455 13.48 -17.41 13.07
N GLY A 456 14.56 -17.87 12.46
CA GLY A 456 15.74 -18.38 13.15
C GLY A 456 16.97 -18.24 12.26
N PHE A 457 18.14 -18.24 12.87
CA PHE A 457 19.42 -18.08 12.18
C PHE A 457 20.00 -19.43 11.79
N ILE A 458 20.13 -19.67 10.49
CA ILE A 458 20.51 -20.96 9.90
C ILE A 458 21.85 -20.81 9.18
N HIS A 459 22.78 -21.73 9.41
CA HIS A 459 24.00 -21.84 8.59
C HIS A 459 23.66 -22.53 7.27
N PHE A 460 23.53 -21.73 6.20
CA PHE A 460 23.25 -22.25 4.87
C PHE A 460 24.53 -22.62 4.11
N ASN A 461 24.43 -23.62 3.24
CA ASN A 461 25.37 -23.87 2.16
C ASN A 461 24.56 -24.24 0.91
N LEU A 462 24.71 -23.49 -0.17
CA LEU A 462 23.94 -23.70 -1.39
C LEU A 462 24.87 -24.04 -2.55
N GLU A 463 24.66 -25.20 -3.15
CA GLU A 463 25.28 -25.63 -4.39
C GLU A 463 24.22 -25.59 -5.50
N VAL A 464 24.50 -24.88 -6.60
CA VAL A 464 23.58 -24.70 -7.73
C VAL A 464 24.21 -25.20 -9.01
N GLU A 465 23.51 -26.08 -9.71
CA GLU A 465 23.81 -26.50 -11.08
C GLU A 465 22.72 -25.96 -12.03
N THR A 466 23.13 -25.22 -13.06
CA THR A 466 22.25 -24.63 -14.08
C THR A 466 22.92 -24.68 -15.45
N ASN A 467 22.23 -24.18 -16.48
CA ASN A 467 22.79 -24.03 -17.82
C ASN A 467 24.08 -23.17 -17.79
N GLN A 468 25.09 -23.55 -18.56
CA GLN A 468 26.40 -22.89 -18.61
C GLN A 468 26.35 -21.42 -19.01
N SER A 469 25.29 -20.99 -19.72
CA SER A 469 25.08 -19.59 -20.10
C SER A 469 24.41 -18.74 -19.02
N LEU A 470 23.97 -19.33 -17.91
CA LEU A 470 23.25 -18.63 -16.85
C LEU A 470 24.11 -18.46 -15.61
N THR A 471 23.92 -17.34 -14.93
CA THR A 471 24.59 -17.00 -13.68
C THR A 471 23.60 -17.15 -12.53
N ALA A 472 24.00 -17.91 -11.50
CA ALA A 472 23.26 -17.96 -10.24
C ALA A 472 23.72 -16.83 -9.30
N VAL A 473 22.78 -16.25 -8.56
CA VAL A 473 22.99 -15.20 -7.57
C VAL A 473 22.20 -15.57 -6.31
N SER A 474 22.89 -15.63 -5.16
CA SER A 474 22.34 -15.96 -3.85
C SER A 474 23.23 -15.32 -2.76
N GLN A 475 22.88 -15.51 -1.49
CA GLN A 475 23.58 -14.94 -0.34
C GLN A 475 24.93 -15.61 -0.06
N GLY A 476 25.87 -14.85 0.46
CA GLY A 476 27.19 -15.31 0.89
C GLY A 476 28.28 -15.24 -0.18
N LYS A 477 29.46 -15.76 0.17
CA LYS A 477 30.59 -15.82 -0.74
C LYS A 477 30.30 -16.78 -1.91
N ILE A 478 30.34 -16.25 -3.13
CA ILE A 478 30.21 -17.01 -4.37
C ILE A 478 31.54 -17.65 -4.77
N THR A 479 31.50 -18.92 -5.15
CA THR A 479 32.61 -19.65 -5.76
C THR A 479 32.15 -20.28 -7.07
N HIS A 480 32.91 -20.04 -8.13
CA HIS A 480 32.65 -20.53 -9.48
C HIS A 480 33.57 -21.73 -9.72
N ASN A 481 33.03 -22.93 -9.54
CA ASN A 481 33.83 -24.15 -9.68
C ASN A 481 34.00 -24.50 -11.17
N GLU A 482 32.90 -24.45 -11.92
CA GLU A 482 32.82 -24.78 -13.35
C GLU A 482 31.69 -23.95 -14.00
N PRO A 483 31.66 -23.81 -15.35
CA PRO A 483 30.53 -23.16 -16.03
C PRO A 483 29.19 -23.79 -15.63
N GLY A 484 28.25 -22.97 -15.16
CA GLY A 484 26.94 -23.41 -14.69
C GLY A 484 26.91 -24.03 -13.28
N LYS A 485 28.04 -24.13 -12.56
CA LYS A 485 28.11 -24.62 -11.18
C LYS A 485 28.60 -23.56 -10.21
N PHE A 486 27.77 -23.25 -9.23
CA PHE A 486 28.01 -22.19 -8.26
C PHE A 486 27.86 -22.73 -6.84
N THR A 487 28.77 -22.35 -5.95
CA THR A 487 28.63 -22.64 -4.52
C THR A 487 28.61 -21.32 -3.74
N PHE A 488 27.60 -21.18 -2.89
CA PHE A 488 27.38 -20.03 -2.02
C PHE A 488 27.58 -20.47 -0.58
N THR A 489 28.51 -19.80 0.10
CA THR A 489 28.83 -20.04 1.50
C THR A 489 28.72 -18.73 2.28
N PRO A 490 27.53 -18.43 2.85
CA PRO A 490 27.35 -17.33 3.78
C PRO A 490 28.35 -17.39 4.94
N GLU A 491 28.99 -16.25 5.21
CA GLU A 491 29.93 -16.13 6.34
C GLU A 491 29.22 -16.07 7.70
N TYR A 492 27.95 -15.68 7.70
CA TYR A 492 27.10 -15.58 8.87
C TYR A 492 25.81 -16.40 8.69
N PRO A 493 25.22 -16.90 9.78
CA PRO A 493 23.86 -17.45 9.75
C PRO A 493 22.85 -16.48 9.15
N LEU A 494 21.93 -16.99 8.34
CA LEU A 494 20.87 -16.19 7.69
C LEU A 494 19.49 -16.60 8.20
N THR A 495 18.54 -15.67 8.18
CA THR A 495 17.14 -15.96 8.49
C THR A 495 16.41 -16.67 7.36
N GLN A 496 16.90 -16.48 6.14
CA GLN A 496 16.34 -17.02 4.91
C GLN A 496 17.35 -17.00 3.76
N LEU A 497 17.03 -17.77 2.72
CA LEU A 497 17.81 -17.87 1.49
C LEU A 497 16.93 -17.60 0.27
N SER A 498 17.46 -16.85 -0.70
CA SER A 498 16.86 -16.66 -2.02
C SER A 498 17.82 -17.09 -3.12
N LEU A 499 17.27 -17.48 -4.27
CA LEU A 499 18.02 -17.86 -5.44
C LEU A 499 17.45 -17.18 -6.68
N ALA A 500 18.30 -16.42 -7.37
CA ALA A 500 18.03 -15.91 -8.69
C ALA A 500 18.99 -16.57 -9.69
N ILE A 501 18.50 -16.99 -10.85
CA ILE A 501 19.32 -17.52 -11.95
C ILE A 501 18.87 -16.81 -13.22
N GLY A 502 19.80 -16.26 -13.99
CA GLY A 502 19.51 -15.55 -15.23
C GLY A 502 20.77 -15.16 -16.00
N ASP A 503 20.60 -14.51 -17.14
CA ASP A 503 21.70 -13.92 -17.92
C ASP A 503 22.17 -12.60 -17.28
N TYR A 504 22.75 -12.71 -16.09
CA TYR A 504 23.19 -11.58 -15.28
C TYR A 504 24.60 -11.10 -15.63
N GLU A 505 24.76 -9.79 -15.68
CA GLU A 505 26.03 -9.07 -15.57
C GLU A 505 26.15 -8.40 -14.19
N GLN A 506 27.38 -8.17 -13.73
CA GLN A 506 27.65 -7.54 -12.44
C GLN A 506 28.48 -6.27 -12.60
N LYS A 507 28.09 -5.20 -11.89
CA LYS A 507 28.97 -4.08 -11.55
C LYS A 507 29.09 -3.98 -10.03
N TYR A 508 30.29 -3.72 -9.54
CA TYR A 508 30.55 -3.66 -8.09
C TYR A 508 31.71 -2.73 -7.76
N PHE A 509 31.77 -2.34 -6.49
CA PHE A 509 32.94 -1.73 -5.86
C PHE A 509 33.01 -2.19 -4.41
N ASP A 510 34.21 -2.11 -3.83
CA ASP A 510 34.47 -2.47 -2.44
C ASP A 510 34.68 -1.17 -1.63
N ASN A 511 34.06 -1.08 -0.45
CA ASN A 511 34.27 0.00 0.52
C ASN A 511 34.47 -0.61 1.92
N ASP A 512 35.66 -0.44 2.48
CA ASP A 512 36.14 -1.12 3.69
C ASP A 512 35.98 -2.65 3.61
N SER A 513 34.98 -3.19 4.31
CA SER A 513 34.66 -4.63 4.38
C SER A 513 33.37 -5.00 3.64
N ILE A 514 32.71 -4.03 3.00
CA ILE A 514 31.42 -4.21 2.33
C ILE A 514 31.59 -4.09 0.81
N ARG A 515 31.18 -5.12 0.09
CA ARG A 515 31.01 -5.08 -1.37
C ARG A 515 29.62 -4.58 -1.74
N PHE A 516 29.53 -3.47 -2.45
CA PHE A 516 28.29 -3.03 -3.08
C PHE A 516 28.23 -3.51 -4.51
N SER A 517 27.13 -4.15 -4.92
CA SER A 517 26.99 -4.60 -6.30
C SER A 517 25.58 -4.44 -6.88
N VAL A 518 25.51 -4.42 -8.20
CA VAL A 518 24.27 -4.47 -8.97
C VAL A 518 24.39 -5.62 -9.97
N TRP A 519 23.51 -6.60 -9.83
CA TRP A 519 23.29 -7.68 -10.78
C TRP A 519 22.09 -7.31 -11.66
N TYR A 520 22.35 -7.09 -12.94
CA TYR A 520 21.33 -6.68 -13.92
C TYR A 520 21.35 -7.63 -15.11
N ILE A 521 20.20 -7.78 -15.78
CA ILE A 521 20.11 -8.64 -16.96
C ILE A 521 20.90 -8.01 -18.11
N LYS A 522 21.62 -8.82 -18.86
CA LYS A 522 22.42 -8.38 -20.00
C LYS A 522 21.62 -7.44 -20.93
N GLY A 523 22.19 -6.27 -21.21
CA GLY A 523 21.53 -5.19 -21.99
C GLY A 523 20.68 -4.22 -21.17
N HIS A 524 20.54 -4.42 -19.86
CA HIS A 524 19.78 -3.52 -18.97
C HIS A 524 20.64 -2.45 -18.26
N ASP A 525 21.86 -2.17 -18.74
CA ASP A 525 22.69 -1.07 -18.25
C ASP A 525 22.18 0.31 -18.74
N PHE A 526 20.99 0.72 -18.26
CA PHE A 526 20.37 2.00 -18.61
C PHE A 526 20.95 3.19 -17.81
N PHE A 527 21.70 2.91 -16.74
CA PHE A 527 22.16 3.90 -15.77
C PHE A 527 23.56 4.43 -16.08
N SER A 528 24.50 3.60 -16.56
CA SER A 528 25.89 4.05 -16.76
C SER A 528 26.00 5.16 -17.81
N GLY A 529 25.28 5.05 -18.92
CA GLY A 529 25.21 6.10 -19.94
C GLY A 529 24.46 7.37 -19.50
N SER A 530 23.75 7.33 -18.37
CA SER A 530 23.01 8.48 -17.82
C SER A 530 23.77 9.26 -16.76
N LEU A 531 24.89 8.71 -16.24
CA LEU A 531 25.67 9.29 -15.15
C LEU A 531 27.18 9.38 -15.49
N PRO A 532 27.58 9.88 -16.68
CA PRO A 532 28.98 9.87 -17.10
C PRO A 532 29.90 10.79 -16.28
N ASP A 533 29.39 11.93 -15.79
CA ASP A 533 30.22 12.96 -15.15
C ASP A 533 30.50 12.65 -13.68
N ILE A 534 29.76 11.70 -13.08
CA ILE A 534 29.95 11.28 -11.68
C ILE A 534 30.46 9.84 -11.55
N ALA A 535 30.90 9.21 -12.64
CA ALA A 535 31.26 7.79 -12.66
C ALA A 535 32.26 7.43 -11.54
N ASP A 536 33.27 8.28 -11.32
CA ASP A 536 34.30 8.09 -10.30
C ASP A 536 33.79 8.39 -8.87
N SER A 537 32.77 9.23 -8.72
CA SER A 537 32.20 9.65 -7.42
C SER A 537 31.03 8.78 -6.96
N ILE A 538 30.50 7.89 -7.80
CA ILE A 538 29.39 6.97 -7.45
C ILE A 538 29.67 6.19 -6.16
N PRO A 539 30.85 5.56 -5.97
CA PRO A 539 31.18 4.85 -4.74
C PRO A 539 31.06 5.71 -3.48
N GLU A 540 31.58 6.94 -3.53
CA GLU A 540 31.54 7.88 -2.40
C GLU A 540 30.12 8.31 -2.07
N ILE A 541 29.29 8.58 -3.08
CA ILE A 541 27.88 9.00 -2.89
C ILE A 541 27.07 7.86 -2.26
N ILE A 542 27.25 6.62 -2.74
CA ILE A 542 26.56 5.44 -2.18
C ILE A 542 26.98 5.22 -0.74
N THR A 543 28.29 5.27 -0.47
CA THR A 543 28.85 5.08 0.88
C THR A 543 28.36 6.14 1.85
N ALA A 544 28.45 7.43 1.49
CA ALA A 544 27.99 8.52 2.33
C ALA A 544 26.50 8.39 2.66
N ARG A 545 25.68 7.97 1.68
CA ARG A 545 24.24 7.76 1.87
C ARG A 545 23.94 6.57 2.77
N PHE A 546 24.70 5.49 2.66
CA PHE A 546 24.57 4.30 3.50
C PHE A 546 25.01 4.60 4.94
N ASP A 547 26.09 5.35 5.12
CA ASP A 547 26.54 5.78 6.45
C ASP A 547 25.56 6.74 7.12
N ASP A 548 24.97 7.67 6.36
CA ASP A 548 23.87 8.51 6.86
C ASP A 548 22.69 7.67 7.34
N PHE A 549 22.38 6.60 6.62
CA PHE A 549 21.31 5.67 6.98
C PHE A 549 21.63 4.90 8.27
N GLN A 550 22.85 4.38 8.41
CA GLN A 550 23.32 3.73 9.65
C GLN A 550 23.30 4.70 10.84
N ARG A 551 23.84 5.93 10.66
CA ARG A 551 23.84 6.98 11.70
C ARG A 551 22.43 7.38 12.13
N LYS A 552 21.48 7.45 11.19
CA LYS A 552 20.10 7.84 11.47
C LYS A 552 19.41 6.90 12.46
N TYR A 553 19.68 5.60 12.38
CA TYR A 553 19.07 4.59 13.26
C TYR A 553 20.01 4.13 14.39
N ASP A 554 21.26 4.61 14.43
CA ASP A 554 22.29 4.18 15.40
C ASP A 554 22.50 2.65 15.39
N LEU A 555 22.37 2.05 14.20
CA LEU A 555 22.56 0.63 13.93
C LEU A 555 23.69 0.44 12.90
N ARG A 556 24.35 -0.72 12.94
CA ARG A 556 25.47 -1.05 12.04
C ARG A 556 25.09 -2.20 11.12
N TYR A 557 25.53 -2.09 9.87
CA TYR A 557 25.50 -3.20 8.94
C TYR A 557 26.65 -4.16 9.23
N SER A 558 26.38 -5.47 9.32
CA SER A 558 27.42 -6.46 9.68
C SER A 558 27.72 -7.50 8.60
N PHE A 559 27.00 -7.51 7.48
CA PHE A 559 27.33 -8.40 6.38
C PHE A 559 28.45 -7.83 5.52
N ASN A 560 29.07 -8.70 4.72
CA ASN A 560 30.22 -8.35 3.87
C ASN A 560 29.81 -7.85 2.48
N ARG A 561 28.51 -7.84 2.16
CA ARG A 561 28.02 -7.49 0.82
C ARG A 561 26.58 -7.02 0.85
N LEU A 562 26.24 -6.03 0.02
CA LEU A 562 24.87 -5.61 -0.24
C LEU A 562 24.68 -5.45 -1.75
N SER A 563 23.74 -6.20 -2.32
CA SER A 563 23.55 -6.27 -3.76
C SER A 563 22.14 -5.92 -4.20
N ILE A 564 21.99 -5.16 -5.29
CA ILE A 564 20.70 -5.05 -5.98
C ILE A 564 20.66 -6.15 -7.04
N VAL A 565 19.59 -6.93 -7.10
CA VAL A 565 19.41 -8.01 -8.07
C VAL A 565 18.15 -7.75 -8.89
N GLU A 566 18.30 -7.65 -10.20
CA GLU A 566 17.17 -7.43 -11.10
C GLU A 566 16.26 -8.66 -11.19
N THR A 567 14.94 -8.45 -11.16
CA THR A 567 13.90 -9.49 -11.19
C THR A 567 12.80 -9.17 -12.21
N PRO A 568 11.95 -10.12 -12.63
CA PRO A 568 10.90 -9.86 -13.62
C PRO A 568 9.89 -8.81 -13.12
N ALA A 569 9.29 -8.07 -14.06
CA ALA A 569 8.28 -7.05 -13.74
C ALA A 569 7.08 -7.60 -12.94
N GLN A 570 6.78 -8.89 -13.08
CA GLN A 570 5.65 -9.55 -12.41
C GLN A 570 5.92 -9.95 -10.96
N PHE A 571 7.18 -9.96 -10.51
CA PHE A 571 7.50 -10.39 -9.15
C PHE A 571 6.86 -9.47 -8.12
N LYS A 572 5.92 -9.96 -7.32
CA LYS A 572 5.16 -9.17 -6.35
C LYS A 572 5.38 -9.66 -4.92
N SER A 573 5.73 -8.73 -4.03
CA SER A 573 5.68 -8.94 -2.58
C SER A 573 4.54 -8.16 -1.93
N PHE A 574 4.07 -8.65 -0.78
CA PHE A 574 3.06 -7.99 0.06
C PHE A 574 3.65 -7.53 1.39
N GLU A 575 3.01 -6.51 1.96
CA GLU A 575 3.21 -6.08 3.34
C GLU A 575 2.58 -7.09 4.31
N ARG A 576 3.21 -7.30 5.46
CA ARG A 576 2.82 -8.28 6.47
C ARG A 576 2.74 -7.65 7.85
N ILE A 577 1.90 -8.21 8.70
CA ILE A 577 1.69 -7.72 10.07
C ILE A 577 2.90 -8.05 10.96
N TRP A 578 3.39 -9.30 10.90
CA TRP A 578 4.43 -9.81 11.81
C TRP A 578 5.86 -9.41 11.43
N THR A 579 6.10 -8.90 10.21
CA THR A 579 7.42 -8.46 9.76
C THR A 579 7.32 -7.28 8.80
N SER A 580 8.21 -6.29 8.91
CA SER A 580 8.33 -5.27 7.85
C SER A 580 9.14 -5.75 6.64
N ALA A 581 9.88 -6.84 6.77
CA ALA A 581 10.68 -7.38 5.69
C ALA A 581 9.75 -7.97 4.64
N GLN A 582 9.61 -7.25 3.53
CA GLN A 582 8.96 -7.78 2.33
C GLN A 582 9.95 -8.65 1.57
N GLU A 583 9.47 -9.60 0.77
CA GLU A 583 10.30 -10.51 -0.03
C GLU A 583 11.18 -9.80 -1.07
N TYR A 584 10.96 -8.51 -1.34
CA TYR A 584 11.88 -7.70 -2.14
C TYR A 584 13.22 -7.45 -1.44
N ILE A 585 13.25 -7.51 -0.11
CA ILE A 585 14.48 -7.43 0.67
C ILE A 585 14.76 -8.86 1.15
N GLN A 586 15.94 -9.35 0.82
CA GLN A 586 16.48 -10.63 1.28
C GLN A 586 17.80 -10.32 2.00
N PRO A 587 18.32 -11.18 2.88
CA PRO A 587 19.63 -10.91 3.47
C PRO A 587 20.66 -10.60 2.39
N GLU A 588 21.47 -9.55 2.58
CA GLU A 588 22.50 -9.09 1.63
C GLU A 588 22.00 -8.62 0.26
N GLN A 589 20.67 -8.57 0.02
CA GLN A 589 20.11 -8.41 -1.31
C GLN A 589 18.81 -7.59 -1.37
N VAL A 590 18.71 -6.74 -2.40
CA VAL A 590 17.47 -6.04 -2.78
C VAL A 590 17.04 -6.53 -4.16
N LEU A 591 15.96 -7.31 -4.20
CA LEU A 591 15.32 -7.76 -5.43
C LEU A 591 14.52 -6.62 -6.05
N LEU A 592 15.06 -6.02 -7.11
CA LEU A 592 14.46 -4.90 -7.82
C LEU A 592 13.83 -5.36 -9.13
N GLN A 593 12.57 -5.05 -9.36
CA GLN A 593 11.89 -5.40 -10.61
C GLN A 593 12.57 -4.79 -11.84
N GLU A 594 12.32 -5.36 -13.02
CA GLU A 594 12.92 -5.03 -14.32
C GLU A 594 13.05 -3.51 -14.53
N LYS A 595 14.31 -3.04 -14.62
CA LYS A 595 14.73 -1.63 -14.73
C LYS A 595 14.08 -0.68 -13.71
N GLY A 596 13.59 -1.19 -12.59
CA GLY A 596 12.73 -0.50 -11.64
C GLY A 596 11.52 0.17 -12.29
N TYR A 597 10.77 -0.51 -13.17
CA TYR A 597 9.73 0.11 -14.03
C TYR A 597 8.65 0.91 -13.28
N LEU A 598 8.37 0.57 -12.00
CA LEU A 598 7.45 1.32 -11.12
C LEU A 598 8.11 2.49 -10.38
N LEU A 599 9.45 2.51 -10.30
CA LEU A 599 10.23 3.57 -9.68
C LEU A 599 10.51 4.67 -10.70
N LYS A 600 9.85 5.82 -10.54
CA LYS A 600 10.05 6.99 -11.41
C LYS A 600 11.49 7.54 -11.31
N GLU A 601 12.18 7.25 -10.21
CA GLU A 601 13.55 7.69 -9.95
C GLU A 601 14.59 6.89 -10.73
N SER A 602 14.22 5.73 -11.30
CA SER A 602 15.07 4.96 -12.21
C SER A 602 15.26 5.65 -13.57
N ASP A 603 14.38 6.57 -13.97
CA ASP A 603 14.54 7.37 -15.19
C ASP A 603 15.54 8.54 -14.96
N PHE A 604 16.83 8.19 -14.85
CA PHE A 604 17.92 9.15 -14.62
C PHE A 604 17.93 10.27 -15.67
N GLY A 605 17.84 9.92 -16.96
CA GLY A 605 17.91 10.87 -18.06
C GLY A 605 16.80 11.93 -18.04
N THR A 606 15.52 11.53 -17.95
CA THR A 606 14.43 12.51 -17.89
C THR A 606 14.46 13.30 -16.58
N ARG A 607 14.95 12.69 -15.50
CA ARG A 607 15.09 13.40 -14.23
C ARG A 607 16.12 14.53 -14.29
N ILE A 608 17.32 14.25 -14.81
CA ILE A 608 18.37 15.25 -15.01
C ILE A 608 17.84 16.41 -15.85
N LYS A 609 17.17 16.11 -16.98
CA LYS A 609 16.52 17.13 -17.83
C LYS A 609 15.50 17.99 -17.07
N ARG A 610 14.67 17.38 -16.21
CA ARG A 610 13.67 18.10 -15.41
C ARG A 610 14.32 19.00 -14.35
N GLU A 611 15.38 18.54 -13.70
CA GLU A 611 16.10 19.35 -12.73
C GLU A 611 16.81 20.54 -13.42
N LYS A 612 17.42 20.36 -14.59
CA LYS A 612 17.94 21.47 -15.42
C LYS A 612 16.87 22.53 -15.71
N LYS A 613 15.68 22.10 -16.15
CA LYS A 613 14.55 23.00 -16.42
C LYS A 613 14.10 23.76 -15.17
N ARG A 614 14.06 23.08 -14.01
CA ARG A 614 13.70 23.69 -12.72
C ARG A 614 14.76 24.67 -12.22
N ALA A 615 16.04 24.33 -12.32
CA ALA A 615 17.15 25.21 -11.96
C ALA A 615 17.14 26.49 -12.80
N LYS A 616 16.93 26.36 -14.12
CA LYS A 616 16.74 27.52 -15.02
C LYS A 616 15.56 28.41 -14.59
N GLN A 617 14.44 27.83 -14.18
CA GLN A 617 13.28 28.58 -13.65
C GLN A 617 13.58 29.27 -12.31
N ARG A 618 14.44 28.69 -11.48
CA ARG A 618 14.86 29.25 -10.18
C ARG A 618 16.05 30.21 -10.28
N LYS A 619 16.63 30.37 -11.47
CA LYS A 619 17.89 31.11 -11.69
C LYS A 619 19.05 30.52 -10.85
N GLU A 620 19.06 29.20 -10.67
CA GLU A 620 20.18 28.45 -10.06
C GLU A 620 21.12 27.98 -11.18
N SER A 621 22.43 28.20 -11.03
CA SER A 621 23.48 27.63 -11.88
C SER A 621 24.09 26.42 -11.17
N LEU A 622 23.81 25.23 -11.68
CA LEU A 622 24.36 23.98 -11.16
C LEU A 622 25.20 23.31 -12.25
N SER A 623 26.26 22.59 -11.86
CA SER A 623 27.08 21.80 -12.78
C SER A 623 26.34 20.54 -13.27
N GLU A 624 26.85 19.90 -14.32
CA GLU A 624 26.32 18.62 -14.80
C GLU A 624 26.43 17.52 -13.74
N GLU A 625 27.57 17.48 -13.05
CA GLU A 625 27.83 16.62 -11.90
C GLU A 625 26.73 16.78 -10.84
N GLU A 626 26.43 18.00 -10.40
CA GLU A 626 25.40 18.25 -9.37
C GLU A 626 23.99 17.77 -9.79
N TYR A 627 23.65 17.82 -11.09
CA TYR A 627 22.38 17.26 -11.55
C TYR A 627 22.35 15.72 -11.48
N GLN A 628 23.45 15.08 -11.87
CA GLN A 628 23.61 13.63 -11.83
C GLN A 628 23.64 13.13 -10.38
N GLU A 629 24.38 13.80 -9.49
CA GLU A 629 24.40 13.51 -8.05
C GLU A 629 22.99 13.58 -7.45
N ARG A 630 22.21 14.61 -7.77
CA ARG A 630 20.83 14.73 -7.30
C ARG A 630 19.92 13.63 -7.84
N ALA A 631 20.16 13.18 -9.07
CA ALA A 631 19.42 12.08 -9.67
C ALA A 631 19.72 10.76 -8.94
N LEU A 632 21.01 10.44 -8.76
CA LEU A 632 21.49 9.27 -8.01
C LEU A 632 21.02 9.28 -6.56
N ASN A 633 21.24 10.37 -5.83
CA ASN A 633 20.83 10.50 -4.42
C ASN A 633 19.34 10.23 -4.23
N SER A 634 18.51 10.63 -5.19
CA SER A 634 17.08 10.34 -5.07
C SER A 634 16.68 8.96 -5.56
N PHE A 635 17.43 8.30 -6.44
CA PHE A 635 17.26 6.86 -6.66
C PHE A 635 17.60 6.11 -5.35
N LEU A 636 18.75 6.40 -4.74
CA LEU A 636 19.18 5.83 -3.45
C LEU A 636 18.22 6.13 -2.30
N SER A 637 17.50 7.25 -2.37
CA SER A 637 16.47 7.58 -1.38
C SER A 637 15.32 6.56 -1.34
N ASN A 638 15.10 5.79 -2.41
CA ASN A 638 14.11 4.72 -2.43
C ASN A 638 14.52 3.52 -1.56
N PHE A 639 15.79 3.39 -1.17
CA PHE A 639 16.21 2.31 -0.25
C PHE A 639 16.24 2.76 1.21
N THR A 640 16.42 4.07 1.46
CA THR A 640 16.71 4.63 2.79
C THR A 640 15.52 5.36 3.44
N ARG A 641 14.35 5.36 2.80
CA ARG A 641 13.12 6.00 3.30
C ARG A 641 12.07 4.96 3.69
N ASP A 642 11.52 5.09 4.88
CA ASP A 642 10.52 4.18 5.46
C ASP A 642 9.15 4.32 4.75
N GLU A 643 8.65 5.55 4.64
CA GLU A 643 7.41 5.86 3.94
C GLU A 643 7.58 5.79 2.42
N GLY A 644 6.69 5.08 1.73
CA GLY A 644 6.52 5.18 0.29
C GLY A 644 6.14 6.60 -0.12
N ARG A 645 6.37 6.96 -1.39
CA ARG A 645 5.96 8.30 -1.85
C ARG A 645 4.43 8.32 -1.95
N PRO A 646 3.73 9.27 -1.30
CA PRO A 646 2.27 9.32 -1.34
C PRO A 646 1.80 9.38 -2.79
N SER A 647 1.01 8.40 -3.20
CA SER A 647 0.35 8.42 -4.50
C SER A 647 -0.89 9.28 -4.38
N PHE A 648 -0.77 10.54 -4.76
CA PHE A 648 -1.93 11.41 -4.90
C PHE A 648 -2.73 10.95 -6.12
N ARG A 649 -3.84 10.24 -5.89
CA ARG A 649 -4.78 9.89 -6.95
C ARG A 649 -5.88 10.94 -7.00
N MET A 650 -6.02 11.59 -8.15
CA MET A 650 -7.16 12.45 -8.45
C MET A 650 -8.26 11.54 -8.99
N VAL A 651 -9.25 11.23 -8.16
CA VAL A 651 -10.41 10.43 -8.59
C VAL A 651 -11.36 11.34 -9.37
N MET A 652 -12.09 10.78 -10.36
CA MET A 652 -13.15 11.49 -11.09
C MET A 652 -14.12 12.13 -10.09
N GLY A 653 -14.23 13.46 -10.12
CA GLY A 653 -14.93 14.25 -9.10
C GLY A 653 -14.03 15.13 -8.22
N GLY A 654 -12.70 15.08 -8.41
CA GLY A 654 -11.75 16.03 -7.83
C GLY A 654 -11.36 15.78 -6.36
N SER A 655 -11.62 14.58 -5.83
CA SER A 655 -11.07 14.13 -4.55
C SER A 655 -9.60 13.73 -4.71
N PHE A 656 -8.79 14.06 -3.70
CA PHE A 656 -7.41 13.60 -3.56
C PHE A 656 -7.41 12.51 -2.49
N GLU A 657 -7.22 11.27 -2.90
CA GLU A 657 -6.85 10.20 -1.99
C GLU A 657 -5.33 10.14 -1.94
N ALA A 658 -4.77 10.33 -0.74
CA ALA A 658 -3.38 10.05 -0.45
C ALA A 658 -3.35 8.67 0.21
N GLU A 659 -3.05 7.64 -0.57
CA GLU A 659 -2.71 6.34 0.00
C GLU A 659 -1.25 6.40 0.49
N GLU A 660 -1.05 6.27 1.79
CA GLU A 660 0.25 5.93 2.37
C GLU A 660 0.48 4.43 2.11
N ASN A 661 1.38 4.10 1.20
CA ASN A 661 1.86 2.73 1.01
C ASN A 661 3.25 2.65 1.63
N ALA A 662 3.57 1.55 2.33
CA ALA A 662 4.92 1.36 2.84
C ALA A 662 5.90 1.26 1.66
N ASN A 663 7.16 1.66 1.88
CA ASN A 663 8.15 1.52 0.84
C ASN A 663 8.67 0.07 0.80
N PRO A 664 8.40 -0.69 -0.27
CA PRO A 664 8.75 -2.11 -0.31
C PRO A 664 10.25 -2.36 -0.52
N TYR A 665 11.02 -1.31 -0.84
CA TYR A 665 12.48 -1.37 -1.02
C TYR A 665 13.25 -0.79 0.18
N PHE A 666 12.59 -0.56 1.31
CA PHE A 666 13.24 0.02 2.48
C PHE A 666 14.20 -0.98 3.15
N ILE A 667 15.51 -0.72 3.11
CA ILE A 667 16.56 -1.66 3.55
C ILE A 667 16.80 -1.65 5.07
N PHE A 668 15.84 -1.21 5.90
CA PHE A 668 15.97 -1.34 7.35
C PHE A 668 16.13 -2.79 7.86
N PRO A 669 15.47 -3.81 7.27
CA PRO A 669 15.68 -5.20 7.65
C PRO A 669 17.15 -5.65 7.61
N GLU A 670 17.95 -5.06 6.72
CA GLU A 670 19.40 -5.30 6.62
C GLU A 670 20.18 -4.82 7.85
N LEU A 671 19.67 -3.84 8.61
CA LEU A 671 20.28 -3.33 9.83
C LEU A 671 19.77 -4.01 11.11
N TYR A 672 18.65 -4.76 11.03
CA TYR A 672 18.00 -5.34 12.20
C TYR A 672 17.50 -6.77 11.93
N ASN A 673 16.39 -6.96 11.21
CA ASN A 673 15.72 -8.27 11.10
C ASN A 673 16.62 -9.40 10.61
N PHE A 674 17.56 -9.12 9.71
CA PHE A 674 18.49 -10.12 9.18
C PHE A 674 19.75 -10.32 10.03
N GLN A 675 19.96 -9.55 11.09
CA GLN A 675 21.10 -9.68 11.99
C GLN A 675 20.68 -9.96 13.45
N ASN A 676 19.47 -9.62 13.84
CA ASN A 676 18.94 -9.80 15.19
C ASN A 676 17.50 -10.30 15.13
N ASN A 677 17.17 -11.17 16.08
CA ASN A 677 15.81 -11.67 16.22
C ASN A 677 15.49 -11.91 17.70
N ILE A 678 14.34 -11.39 18.13
CA ILE A 678 13.80 -11.61 19.48
C ILE A 678 12.52 -12.42 19.35
N ARG A 679 12.51 -13.63 19.90
CA ARG A 679 11.41 -14.58 19.77
C ARG A 679 10.62 -14.69 21.07
N SER A 680 9.31 -14.75 20.97
CA SER A 680 8.41 -15.13 22.06
C SER A 680 7.31 -16.01 21.52
N ASP A 681 7.11 -17.16 22.15
CA ASP A 681 6.00 -18.05 21.82
C ASP A 681 4.66 -17.52 22.38
N THR A 682 4.71 -16.72 23.45
CA THR A 682 3.54 -16.07 24.07
C THR A 682 3.15 -14.76 23.39
N TRP A 683 4.13 -13.96 22.95
CA TRP A 683 3.93 -12.66 22.30
C TRP A 683 4.60 -12.60 20.91
N PRO A 684 3.99 -13.19 19.87
CA PRO A 684 4.65 -13.44 18.58
C PRO A 684 5.10 -12.19 17.80
N VAL A 685 4.54 -11.01 18.11
CA VAL A 685 4.87 -9.74 17.45
C VAL A 685 6.01 -8.98 18.16
N ILE A 686 6.68 -9.58 19.13
CA ILE A 686 7.69 -8.89 19.93
C ILE A 686 8.85 -8.37 19.07
N ASN A 687 9.34 -9.13 18.09
CA ASN A 687 10.40 -8.68 17.19
C ASN A 687 9.98 -7.42 16.40
N ARG A 688 8.74 -7.38 15.95
CA ARG A 688 8.13 -6.26 15.22
C ARG A 688 8.01 -5.01 16.10
N ILE A 689 7.80 -5.17 17.41
CA ILE A 689 7.77 -4.07 18.38
C ILE A 689 9.15 -3.44 18.57
N PHE A 690 10.20 -4.28 18.71
CA PHE A 690 11.58 -3.80 18.73
C PHE A 690 11.91 -3.05 17.44
N GLU A 691 11.51 -3.58 16.30
CA GLU A 691 11.68 -2.94 15.00
C GLU A 691 11.01 -1.56 14.95
N ALA A 692 9.74 -1.46 15.35
CA ALA A 692 9.00 -0.20 15.39
C ALA A 692 9.65 0.84 16.32
N TYR A 693 10.16 0.40 17.47
CA TYR A 693 10.88 1.26 18.41
C TYR A 693 12.22 1.76 17.87
N LEU A 694 13.01 0.87 17.26
CA LEU A 694 14.29 1.24 16.64
C LEU A 694 14.08 2.23 15.48
N LYS A 695 12.99 2.07 14.72
CA LYS A 695 12.58 3.04 13.70
C LYS A 695 12.15 4.37 14.31
N SER A 696 11.37 4.36 15.40
CA SER A 696 10.83 5.58 16.03
C SER A 696 11.90 6.47 16.67
N GLN A 697 13.03 5.89 17.12
CA GLN A 697 14.22 6.63 17.58
C GLN A 697 14.85 7.52 16.50
N GLY A 698 14.69 7.18 15.21
CA GLY A 698 15.32 7.87 14.07
C GLY A 698 14.42 8.83 13.27
N THR A 699 13.11 8.93 13.58
CA THR A 699 12.14 9.63 12.72
C THR A 699 11.03 10.39 13.47
N THR A 700 11.37 11.48 14.17
CA THR A 700 10.36 12.53 14.43
C THR A 700 10.25 13.47 13.22
N SER A 701 9.72 12.97 12.11
CA SER A 701 9.54 13.75 10.88
C SER A 701 8.32 14.67 11.00
N MET A 702 8.52 16.00 10.99
CA MET A 702 7.41 16.97 10.90
C MET A 702 6.56 16.81 9.63
N ARG A 703 7.04 16.06 8.62
CA ARG A 703 6.27 15.72 7.42
C ARG A 703 5.18 14.68 7.71
N SER A 704 5.44 13.70 8.59
CA SER A 704 4.43 12.74 9.05
C SER A 704 3.33 13.43 9.85
N ALA A 705 3.68 14.36 10.75
CA ALA A 705 2.71 15.20 11.48
C ALA A 705 1.96 16.21 10.59
N PHE A 706 2.53 16.57 9.44
CA PHE A 706 1.93 17.50 8.48
C PHE A 706 0.97 16.80 7.51
N ILE A 707 1.32 15.62 7.01
CA ILE A 707 0.44 14.78 6.19
C ILE A 707 -0.73 14.24 7.04
N ARG A 708 -0.45 13.86 8.30
CA ARG A 708 -1.43 13.55 9.35
C ARG A 708 -2.49 14.65 9.57
N ASN A 709 -2.13 15.91 9.38
CA ASN A 709 -3.05 17.04 9.48
C ASN A 709 -3.80 17.36 8.17
N MET A 710 -3.44 16.71 7.03
CA MET A 710 -4.05 16.94 5.71
C MET A 710 -4.90 15.75 5.20
N SER A 711 -4.64 14.52 5.64
CA SER A 711 -5.50 13.35 5.37
C SER A 711 -6.76 13.33 6.23
N GLY A 712 -6.64 13.93 7.43
CA GLY A 712 -7.72 14.20 8.33
C GLY A 712 -8.20 12.96 9.09
N GLY A 713 -7.96 12.95 10.40
CA GLY A 713 -8.11 11.74 11.21
C GLY A 713 -6.88 10.86 11.03
N ASN A 714 -6.23 10.51 12.13
CA ASN A 714 -4.94 9.82 12.16
C ASN A 714 -5.18 8.32 12.34
N GLU A 715 -4.56 7.44 11.56
CA GLU A 715 -4.60 5.98 11.79
C GLU A 715 -4.18 5.61 13.22
N ASP A 716 -3.36 6.46 13.90
CA ASP A 716 -3.06 6.30 15.34
C ASP A 716 -4.29 6.56 16.25
N GLU A 717 -5.21 7.45 15.87
CA GLU A 717 -6.45 7.72 16.61
C GLU A 717 -7.46 6.58 16.42
N GLU A 718 -7.58 6.07 15.19
CA GLU A 718 -8.33 4.83 14.92
C GLU A 718 -7.74 3.65 15.68
N ALA A 719 -6.41 3.51 15.73
CA ALA A 719 -5.72 2.51 16.53
C ALA A 719 -6.03 2.63 18.03
N ASN A 720 -6.00 3.85 18.60
CA ASN A 720 -6.37 4.06 20.00
C ASN A 720 -7.85 3.78 20.26
N MET A 721 -8.75 4.14 19.35
CA MET A 721 -10.17 3.81 19.47
C MET A 721 -10.40 2.29 19.39
N ALA A 722 -9.70 1.60 18.49
CA ALA A 722 -9.75 0.15 18.39
C ALA A 722 -9.29 -0.53 19.69
N LEU A 723 -8.18 -0.05 20.27
CA LEU A 723 -7.63 -0.52 21.56
C LEU A 723 -8.52 -0.24 22.78
N GLN A 724 -9.51 0.66 22.67
CA GLN A 724 -10.52 0.86 23.73
C GLN A 724 -11.59 -0.24 23.73
N SER A 725 -11.80 -0.93 22.60
CA SER A 725 -12.87 -1.92 22.42
C SER A 725 -12.38 -3.35 22.30
N LYS A 726 -11.18 -3.57 21.76
CA LYS A 726 -10.57 -4.89 21.52
C LYS A 726 -9.19 -4.97 22.15
N THR A 727 -8.80 -6.17 22.57
CA THR A 727 -7.46 -6.46 23.12
C THR A 727 -6.41 -6.42 22.00
N PHE A 728 -5.14 -6.26 22.37
CA PHE A 728 -4.07 -6.29 21.36
C PHE A 728 -4.01 -7.67 20.66
N ALA A 729 -4.23 -8.75 21.40
CA ALA A 729 -4.31 -10.11 20.84
C ALA A 729 -5.42 -10.26 19.79
N GLU A 730 -6.63 -9.76 20.07
CA GLU A 730 -7.77 -9.80 19.14
C GLU A 730 -7.50 -8.97 17.88
N LEU A 731 -6.90 -7.78 18.04
CA LEU A 731 -6.58 -6.88 16.93
C LEU A 731 -5.52 -7.45 15.98
N LEU A 732 -4.58 -8.25 16.47
CA LEU A 732 -3.59 -8.93 15.64
C LEU A 732 -4.18 -10.10 14.83
N ALA A 733 -5.23 -10.74 15.34
CA ALA A 733 -5.96 -11.79 14.64
C ALA A 733 -7.02 -11.23 13.66
N ASP A 734 -7.41 -9.96 13.82
CA ASP A 734 -8.45 -9.31 13.03
C ASP A 734 -7.92 -8.85 11.65
N THR A 735 -8.33 -9.56 10.60
CA THR A 735 -7.93 -9.24 9.23
C THR A 735 -8.55 -7.98 8.67
N GLU A 736 -9.67 -7.50 9.23
CA GLU A 736 -10.36 -6.28 8.76
C GLU A 736 -9.64 -5.01 9.21
N GLN A 737 -8.91 -5.08 10.33
CA GLN A 737 -8.24 -3.92 10.92
C GLN A 737 -6.77 -3.75 10.48
N ARG A 738 -6.34 -4.46 9.43
CA ARG A 738 -4.95 -4.41 8.91
C ARG A 738 -4.37 -3.02 8.71
N LYS A 739 -5.20 -2.07 8.28
CA LYS A 739 -4.77 -0.69 8.02
C LYS A 739 -4.18 0.01 9.25
N ILE A 740 -4.66 -0.33 10.45
CA ILE A 740 -4.25 0.33 11.70
C ILE A 740 -3.29 -0.51 12.54
N ILE A 741 -2.98 -1.75 12.13
CA ILE A 741 -2.16 -2.68 12.93
C ILE A 741 -0.73 -2.17 13.12
N ASP A 742 -0.10 -1.59 12.10
CA ASP A 742 1.23 -1.02 12.23
C ASP A 742 1.25 0.15 13.25
N ASN A 743 0.19 0.96 13.28
CA ASN A 743 0.02 2.03 14.27
C ASN A 743 -0.19 1.44 15.66
N ILE A 744 -1.01 0.39 15.81
CA ILE A 744 -1.22 -0.31 17.10
C ILE A 744 0.11 -0.85 17.63
N ILE A 745 0.89 -1.56 16.79
CA ILE A 745 2.19 -2.12 17.15
C ILE A 745 3.15 -1.03 17.63
N LYS A 746 3.22 0.08 16.88
CA LYS A 746 4.04 1.23 17.24
C LYS A 746 3.63 1.84 18.58
N LEU A 747 2.33 2.06 18.81
CA LEU A 747 1.81 2.65 20.05
C LEU A 747 2.09 1.75 21.26
N LYS A 748 1.77 0.46 21.14
CA LYS A 748 1.99 -0.53 22.18
C LYS A 748 3.48 -0.72 22.47
N GLY A 749 4.33 -0.68 21.44
CA GLY A 749 5.78 -0.69 21.57
C GLY A 749 6.31 0.55 22.29
N ASP A 750 5.86 1.75 21.92
CA ASP A 750 6.23 2.98 22.60
C ASP A 750 5.88 2.91 24.10
N VAL A 751 4.70 2.38 24.48
CA VAL A 751 4.35 2.19 25.90
C VAL A 751 5.36 1.27 26.61
N LEU A 752 5.65 0.09 26.04
CA LEU A 752 6.58 -0.88 26.63
C LEU A 752 7.97 -0.27 26.87
N PHE A 753 8.55 0.39 25.87
CA PHE A 753 9.91 0.92 26.01
C PHE A 753 9.97 2.20 26.85
N ASN A 754 8.95 3.08 26.81
CA ASN A 754 8.92 4.24 27.70
C ASN A 754 8.75 3.82 29.18
N LEU A 755 8.05 2.70 29.45
CA LEU A 755 7.97 2.12 30.79
C LEU A 755 9.35 1.70 31.31
N ILE A 756 10.11 0.96 30.50
CA ILE A 756 11.49 0.57 30.87
C ILE A 756 12.35 1.82 31.09
N GLN A 757 12.28 2.79 30.18
CA GLN A 757 13.04 4.03 30.27
C GLN A 757 12.71 4.88 31.50
N THR A 758 11.49 4.79 32.04
CA THR A 758 11.09 5.52 33.25
C THR A 758 11.94 5.11 34.45
N LYS A 759 12.21 3.80 34.61
CA LYS A 759 13.02 3.26 35.71
C LYS A 759 14.51 3.21 35.37
N ALA A 760 14.86 2.81 34.16
CA ALA A 760 16.24 2.62 33.72
C ALA A 760 16.96 3.93 33.35
N GLY A 761 16.22 4.96 32.92
CA GLY A 761 16.73 6.16 32.26
C GLY A 761 17.01 5.94 30.76
N GLU A 762 16.61 6.90 29.92
CA GLU A 762 16.67 6.82 28.45
C GLU A 762 18.08 6.50 27.92
N ALA A 763 19.11 7.21 28.38
CA ALA A 763 20.48 7.03 27.91
C ALA A 763 21.06 5.66 28.30
N LYS A 764 20.82 5.21 29.54
CA LYS A 764 21.30 3.90 30.03
C LYS A 764 20.61 2.76 29.30
N PHE A 765 19.28 2.85 29.12
CA PHE A 765 18.52 1.85 28.37
C PHE A 765 18.96 1.78 26.91
N LYS A 766 19.21 2.94 26.25
CA LYS A 766 19.73 2.96 24.88
C LYS A 766 21.09 2.25 24.77
N LEU A 767 22.00 2.50 25.71
CA LEU A 767 23.31 1.82 25.76
C LEU A 767 23.17 0.31 26.04
N PHE A 768 22.25 -0.09 26.91
CA PHE A 768 21.91 -1.50 27.15
C PHE A 768 21.40 -2.17 25.87
N LEU A 769 20.44 -1.57 25.18
CA LEU A 769 19.88 -2.11 23.96
C LEU A 769 20.94 -2.24 22.87
N LYS A 770 21.83 -1.26 22.72
CA LYS A 770 22.95 -1.32 21.78
C LYS A 770 23.90 -2.49 22.10
N ARG A 771 24.24 -2.70 23.37
CA ARG A 771 25.04 -3.85 23.81
C ARG A 771 24.32 -5.18 23.57
N LEU A 772 23.00 -5.24 23.81
CA LEU A 772 22.17 -6.40 23.54
C LEU A 772 22.21 -6.78 22.06
N LEU A 773 21.92 -5.83 21.16
CA LEU A 773 21.87 -6.09 19.72
C LEU A 773 23.24 -6.50 19.17
N GLU A 774 24.32 -5.92 19.68
CA GLU A 774 25.68 -6.27 19.27
C GLU A 774 26.06 -7.71 19.70
N ARG A 775 25.72 -8.12 20.94
CA ARG A 775 26.02 -9.50 21.42
C ARG A 775 25.12 -10.57 20.80
N SER A 776 23.92 -10.19 20.36
CA SER A 776 22.92 -11.11 19.77
C SER A 776 22.95 -11.12 18.24
N LYS A 777 24.02 -10.63 17.60
CA LYS A 777 24.16 -10.72 16.15
C LYS A 777 24.14 -12.18 15.69
N PHE A 778 23.34 -12.44 14.66
CA PHE A 778 23.13 -13.73 14.02
C PHE A 778 22.65 -14.83 14.99
N LYS A 779 21.94 -14.44 16.04
CA LYS A 779 21.37 -15.35 17.05
C LYS A 779 19.94 -14.91 17.38
N THR A 780 19.09 -15.90 17.62
CA THR A 780 17.76 -15.66 18.18
C THR A 780 17.87 -15.65 19.69
N ILE A 781 17.38 -14.59 20.33
CA ILE A 781 17.22 -14.54 21.78
C ILE A 781 15.74 -14.72 22.13
N SER A 782 15.47 -15.40 23.24
CA SER A 782 14.09 -15.50 23.75
C SER A 782 13.71 -14.21 24.48
N PHE A 783 12.41 -13.94 24.55
CA PHE A 783 11.90 -12.84 25.37
C PHE A 783 12.19 -13.05 26.86
N ASP A 784 12.16 -14.29 27.35
CA ASP A 784 12.46 -14.60 28.75
C ASP A 784 13.92 -14.28 29.10
N GLU A 785 14.86 -14.52 28.17
CA GLU A 785 16.24 -14.06 28.31
C GLU A 785 16.31 -12.53 28.31
N PHE A 786 15.59 -11.85 27.42
CA PHE A 786 15.55 -10.38 27.43
C PHE A 786 15.02 -9.84 28.76
N ASP A 787 13.92 -10.39 29.28
CA ASP A 787 13.31 -10.01 30.56
C ASP A 787 14.29 -10.21 31.72
N LYS A 788 14.94 -11.38 31.78
CA LYS A 788 15.96 -11.68 32.79
C LYS A 788 17.09 -10.64 32.77
N MET A 789 17.58 -10.27 31.58
CA MET A 789 18.67 -9.30 31.45
C MET A 789 18.26 -7.87 31.79
N VAL A 790 16.99 -7.52 31.56
CA VAL A 790 16.42 -6.23 32.00
C VAL A 790 16.28 -6.21 33.52
N ASN A 791 15.87 -7.33 34.13
CA ASN A 791 15.78 -7.44 35.59
C ASN A 791 17.16 -7.36 36.27
N GLU A 792 18.17 -8.05 35.72
CA GLU A 792 19.54 -8.00 36.26
C GLU A 792 20.16 -6.60 36.19
N GLU A 793 19.95 -5.84 35.11
CA GLU A 793 20.56 -4.51 34.93
C GLU A 793 19.77 -3.39 35.63
N PHE A 794 18.43 -3.48 35.67
CA PHE A 794 17.54 -2.39 36.10
C PHE A 794 16.56 -2.74 37.22
N GLY A 795 16.46 -4.00 37.64
CA GLY A 795 15.48 -4.45 38.65
C GLY A 795 14.02 -4.36 38.18
N ILE A 796 13.78 -4.59 36.88
CA ILE A 796 12.45 -4.51 36.25
C ILE A 796 12.05 -5.89 35.72
N GLU A 797 10.90 -6.39 36.14
CA GLU A 797 10.26 -7.59 35.58
C GLU A 797 9.18 -7.20 34.57
N LEU A 798 9.29 -7.69 33.34
CA LEU A 798 8.40 -7.35 32.22
C LEU A 798 7.28 -8.37 32.03
N THR A 799 7.54 -9.65 32.28
CA THR A 799 6.55 -10.73 32.06
C THR A 799 5.17 -10.44 32.68
N PRO A 800 5.04 -9.98 33.95
CA PRO A 800 3.73 -9.66 34.54
C PRO A 800 3.01 -8.49 33.84
N PHE A 801 3.76 -7.50 33.37
CA PHE A 801 3.23 -6.36 32.62
C PHE A 801 2.74 -6.80 31.23
N MET A 802 3.51 -7.65 30.55
CA MET A 802 3.22 -8.09 29.18
C MET A 802 1.90 -8.84 29.07
N ASP A 803 1.53 -9.67 30.06
CA ASP A 803 0.25 -10.36 30.09
C ASP A 803 -0.93 -9.38 30.11
N THR A 804 -0.85 -8.33 30.94
CA THR A 804 -1.88 -7.29 31.00
C THR A 804 -1.89 -6.43 29.74
N TRP A 805 -0.71 -6.01 29.26
CA TRP A 805 -0.55 -5.16 28.08
C TRP A 805 -1.05 -5.82 26.78
N PHE A 806 -0.99 -7.15 26.69
CA PHE A 806 -1.44 -7.93 25.53
C PHE A 806 -2.92 -8.32 25.59
N LYS A 807 -3.42 -8.72 26.77
CA LYS A 807 -4.75 -9.36 26.94
C LYS A 807 -5.85 -8.44 27.49
N LYS A 808 -5.55 -7.22 27.95
CA LYS A 808 -6.56 -6.30 28.50
C LYS A 808 -6.81 -5.08 27.59
N THR A 809 -8.05 -4.58 27.63
CA THR A 809 -8.52 -3.36 26.94
C THR A 809 -8.40 -2.09 27.79
N GLY A 810 -7.94 -2.22 29.03
CA GLY A 810 -7.75 -1.10 29.95
C GLY A 810 -6.74 -0.10 29.44
N LEU A 811 -7.14 1.18 29.35
CA LEU A 811 -6.28 2.28 28.93
C LEU A 811 -6.33 3.44 29.92
N PRO A 812 -5.20 4.13 30.13
CA PRO A 812 -5.15 5.29 31.00
C PRO A 812 -5.94 6.47 30.44
N LYS A 813 -6.34 7.38 31.32
CA LYS A 813 -7.18 8.53 30.99
C LYS A 813 -6.69 9.77 31.73
N TYR A 814 -6.13 10.73 31.01
CA TYR A 814 -5.44 11.86 31.65
C TYR A 814 -6.22 13.18 31.57
N LEU A 815 -6.15 13.95 32.66
CA LEU A 815 -6.45 15.39 32.69
C LEU A 815 -5.15 16.16 32.89
N ILE A 816 -4.95 17.21 32.10
CA ILE A 816 -3.73 18.02 32.12
C ILE A 816 -4.14 19.47 32.34
N SER A 817 -3.60 20.11 33.36
CA SER A 817 -3.86 21.53 33.64
C SER A 817 -3.25 22.42 32.57
N PRO A 818 -3.66 23.71 32.51
CA PRO A 818 -2.91 24.71 31.75
C PRO A 818 -1.41 24.66 32.09
N ILE A 819 -0.57 24.80 31.06
CA ILE A 819 0.89 24.78 31.19
C ILE A 819 1.36 26.21 31.44
N SER A 820 2.15 26.40 32.50
CA SER A 820 2.84 27.65 32.79
C SER A 820 4.33 27.53 32.49
N ALA A 821 4.93 28.59 31.96
CA ALA A 821 6.38 28.68 31.75
C ALA A 821 6.89 30.05 32.19
N VAL A 822 7.90 30.07 33.04
CA VAL A 822 8.52 31.29 33.57
C VAL A 822 10.05 31.21 33.50
N LYS A 823 10.72 32.34 33.25
CA LYS A 823 12.18 32.42 33.33
C LYS A 823 12.60 32.68 34.77
N VAL A 824 13.49 31.84 35.29
CA VAL A 824 13.98 31.86 36.67
C VAL A 824 15.51 31.85 36.69
N LYS A 825 16.12 32.50 37.68
CA LYS A 825 17.58 32.48 37.89
C LYS A 825 17.97 31.30 38.76
N SER A 826 18.73 30.35 38.21
CA SER A 826 19.20 29.16 38.92
C SER A 826 20.69 28.96 38.68
N GLY A 827 21.52 29.02 39.73
CA GLY A 827 22.97 28.78 39.64
C GLY A 827 23.73 29.79 38.75
N GLY A 828 23.29 31.06 38.74
CA GLY A 828 23.91 32.12 37.93
C GLY A 828 23.52 32.12 36.44
N GLN A 829 22.68 31.18 35.99
CA GLN A 829 22.17 31.11 34.62
C GLN A 829 20.64 31.29 34.59
N MET A 830 20.14 31.91 33.51
CA MET A 830 18.71 31.97 33.24
C MET A 830 18.21 30.62 32.75
N LYS A 831 17.26 30.02 33.46
CA LYS A 831 16.59 28.79 33.07
C LYS A 831 15.10 29.06 32.87
N THR A 832 14.43 28.19 32.11
CA THR A 832 12.97 28.22 32.00
C THR A 832 12.38 27.12 32.84
N MET A 833 11.49 27.46 33.78
CA MET A 833 10.74 26.50 34.56
C MET A 833 9.37 26.30 33.91
N VAL A 834 9.08 25.09 33.44
CA VAL A 834 7.77 24.72 32.90
C VAL A 834 7.03 23.90 33.95
N SER A 835 5.82 24.33 34.33
CA SER A 835 5.02 23.69 35.37
C SER A 835 3.58 23.40 34.93
N PHE A 836 3.07 22.24 35.33
CA PHE A 836 1.69 21.81 35.11
C PHE A 836 1.31 20.67 36.07
N LYS A 837 0.02 20.37 36.17
CA LYS A 837 -0.53 19.20 36.88
C LYS A 837 -1.08 18.19 35.88
N ALA A 838 -0.88 16.91 36.17
CA ALA A 838 -1.48 15.82 35.40
C ALA A 838 -2.14 14.82 36.35
N SER A 839 -3.39 14.45 36.07
CA SER A 839 -4.15 13.43 36.83
C SER A 839 -4.49 12.26 35.93
N ASN A 840 -4.23 11.05 36.40
CA ASN A 840 -4.74 9.83 35.79
C ASN A 840 -6.07 9.46 36.46
N MET A 841 -7.17 9.55 35.73
CA MET A 841 -8.54 9.33 36.24
C MET A 841 -9.02 7.89 35.99
N SER A 842 -8.10 6.96 35.79
CA SER A 842 -8.40 5.57 35.44
C SER A 842 -7.83 4.58 36.45
N ASP A 843 -8.31 3.35 36.38
CA ASP A 843 -7.83 2.21 37.19
C ASP A 843 -6.52 1.60 36.69
N TYR A 844 -5.91 2.17 35.64
CA TYR A 844 -4.72 1.64 34.99
C TYR A 844 -3.58 2.62 35.13
N GLU A 845 -2.37 2.12 35.41
CA GLU A 845 -1.15 2.92 35.37
C GLU A 845 -0.90 3.51 33.97
N GLY A 846 -0.21 4.64 33.94
CA GLY A 846 -0.07 5.43 32.73
C GLY A 846 1.25 6.17 32.62
N ILE A 847 1.67 6.42 31.37
CA ILE A 847 2.86 7.18 31.04
C ILE A 847 2.50 8.30 30.06
N ILE A 848 3.03 9.49 30.31
CA ILE A 848 2.97 10.64 29.42
C ILE A 848 4.39 11.01 28.97
N LYS A 849 4.62 11.01 27.66
CA LYS A 849 5.89 11.46 27.06
C LYS A 849 5.83 12.94 26.73
N LEU A 850 6.80 13.69 27.23
CA LEU A 850 6.90 15.14 27.09
C LEU A 850 8.12 15.47 26.23
N VAL A 851 7.92 16.17 25.12
CA VAL A 851 8.99 16.56 24.19
C VAL A 851 9.04 18.07 24.09
N PHE A 852 10.08 18.66 24.67
CA PHE A 852 10.37 20.09 24.59
C PHE A 852 11.27 20.37 23.39
N ARG A 853 10.90 21.31 22.51
CA ARG A 853 11.75 21.75 21.40
C ARG A 853 12.44 23.08 21.75
N VAL A 854 13.76 23.10 21.66
CA VAL A 854 14.63 24.21 22.06
C VAL A 854 15.51 24.70 20.89
N GLY A 855 15.91 25.98 20.86
CA GLY A 855 16.92 26.50 19.91
C GLY A 855 16.62 27.85 19.22
N ASN A 856 17.69 28.58 18.84
CA ASN A 856 17.67 29.91 18.22
C ASN A 856 17.79 29.86 16.69
N GLY A 857 16.86 30.50 15.98
CA GLY A 857 16.96 30.75 14.54
C GLY A 857 15.60 30.74 13.83
N PRO A 858 15.19 31.83 13.16
CA PRO A 858 14.33 31.75 12.00
C PRO A 858 15.17 31.19 10.86
N GLY A 859 15.41 29.88 10.87
CA GLY A 859 15.97 29.22 9.68
C GLY A 859 15.03 29.55 8.53
N ARG A 860 15.54 30.26 7.51
CA ARG A 860 14.86 30.43 6.22
C ARG A 860 14.23 29.08 5.91
N MET A 861 12.90 29.02 5.89
CA MET A 861 12.15 27.89 5.36
C MET A 861 12.68 27.66 3.94
N ARG A 862 13.71 26.82 3.79
CA ARG A 862 14.13 26.32 2.49
C ARG A 862 12.89 25.59 2.01
N ARG A 863 12.19 26.18 1.04
CA ARG A 863 10.92 25.71 0.47
C ARG A 863 11.04 24.23 0.10
N GLY A 864 10.71 23.36 1.04
CA GLY A 864 10.91 21.93 0.93
C GLY A 864 10.55 21.25 2.24
N PHE A 865 9.44 20.52 2.22
CA PHE A 865 8.95 19.64 3.29
C PHE A 865 9.90 18.44 3.52
N GLY A 866 11.14 18.70 3.97
CA GLY A 866 12.17 17.66 4.06
C GLY A 866 13.38 17.94 4.96
N GLY A 867 13.37 19.00 5.78
CA GLY A 867 14.41 19.15 6.81
C GLY A 867 14.07 18.32 8.04
N THR A 868 14.82 17.25 8.29
CA THR A 868 14.75 16.48 9.53
C THR A 868 15.05 17.41 10.72
N PRO A 869 14.21 17.47 11.76
CA PRO A 869 14.55 18.22 12.97
C PRO A 869 15.85 17.67 13.55
N ASN A 870 16.80 18.52 13.91
CA ASN A 870 18.02 18.09 14.60
C ASN A 870 17.62 17.50 15.98
N PRO A 871 17.91 16.21 16.27
CA PRO A 871 17.60 15.59 17.57
C PRO A 871 18.21 16.34 18.75
N ASN A 872 19.34 17.01 18.54
CA ASN A 872 20.05 17.79 19.58
C ASN A 872 19.27 19.01 20.08
N ASN A 873 18.16 19.36 19.43
CA ASN A 873 17.29 20.48 19.79
C ASN A 873 16.00 20.02 20.50
N GLN A 874 15.96 18.80 21.04
CA GLN A 874 14.83 18.25 21.77
C GLN A 874 15.24 17.78 23.16
N ILE A 875 14.39 18.02 24.15
CA ILE A 875 14.54 17.50 25.51
C ILE A 875 13.32 16.63 25.79
N ASN A 876 13.56 15.35 26.09
CA ASN A 876 12.52 14.39 26.42
C ASN A 876 12.40 14.25 27.95
N LYS A 877 11.16 14.20 28.45
CA LYS A 877 10.84 13.81 29.83
C LYS A 877 9.70 12.79 29.78
N ILE A 878 9.66 11.88 30.75
CA ILE A 878 8.64 10.84 30.84
C ILE A 878 8.00 10.96 32.22
N LEU A 879 6.68 11.17 32.26
CA LEU A 879 5.91 11.28 33.49
C LEU A 879 5.10 10.00 33.69
N TYR A 880 5.38 9.28 34.77
CA TYR A 880 4.62 8.10 35.19
C TYR A 880 3.54 8.49 36.20
N LEU A 881 2.35 7.93 36.08
CA LEU A 881 1.20 8.14 36.97
C LEU A 881 0.56 6.79 37.32
N ASP A 882 0.46 6.49 38.62
CA ASP A 882 -0.35 5.37 39.11
C ASP A 882 -1.85 5.60 38.79
N ALA A 883 -2.66 4.55 38.96
CA ALA A 883 -4.11 4.68 38.92
C ALA A 883 -4.62 5.72 39.94
N HIS A 884 -5.54 6.59 39.51
CA HIS A 884 -6.11 7.68 40.33
C HIS A 884 -5.09 8.67 40.95
N GLN A 885 -3.85 8.70 40.45
CA GLN A 885 -2.80 9.57 40.96
C GLN A 885 -2.76 10.91 40.21
N THR A 886 -2.49 11.98 40.96
CA THR A 886 -2.19 13.30 40.40
C THR A 886 -0.76 13.71 40.77
N LYS A 887 -0.02 14.24 39.80
CA LYS A 887 1.30 14.84 40.02
C LYS A 887 1.33 16.30 39.61
N GLU A 888 1.95 17.12 40.44
CA GLU A 888 2.41 18.46 40.13
C GLU A 888 3.87 18.39 39.70
N VAL A 889 4.14 18.90 38.49
CA VAL A 889 5.41 18.69 37.81
C VAL A 889 6.01 20.03 37.45
N SER A 890 7.28 20.21 37.80
CA SER A 890 8.09 21.36 37.41
C SER A 890 9.40 20.88 36.80
N TYR A 891 9.67 21.25 35.55
CA TYR A 891 10.92 20.94 34.85
C TYR A 891 11.74 22.21 34.60
N LEU A 892 13.04 22.16 34.93
CA LEU A 892 13.98 23.24 34.66
C LEU A 892 14.75 22.97 33.37
N LEU A 893 14.56 23.83 32.37
CA LEU A 893 15.22 23.75 31.07
C LEU A 893 16.33 24.80 30.96
N ASN A 894 17.49 24.41 30.45
CA ASN A 894 18.64 25.30 30.24
C ASN A 894 18.45 26.25 29.05
N SER A 895 17.35 26.15 28.31
CA SER A 895 17.05 26.92 27.11
C SER A 895 15.56 27.17 26.98
N GLU A 896 15.18 28.27 26.35
CA GLU A 896 13.77 28.64 26.14
C GLU A 896 13.08 27.66 25.17
N PRO A 897 12.06 26.90 25.62
CA PRO A 897 11.32 26.01 24.76
C PRO A 897 10.37 26.82 23.86
N ARG A 898 10.26 26.45 22.58
CA ARG A 898 9.25 27.02 21.66
C ARG A 898 7.95 26.23 21.66
N MET A 899 8.04 24.95 21.99
CA MET A 899 6.95 24.02 21.91
C MET A 899 7.16 22.90 22.92
N LEU A 900 6.08 22.50 23.59
CA LEU A 900 5.96 21.28 24.36
C LEU A 900 4.95 20.38 23.64
N SER A 901 5.38 19.19 23.24
CA SER A 901 4.49 18.14 22.76
C SER A 901 4.25 17.16 23.90
N ILE A 902 3.00 17.00 24.30
CA ILE A 902 2.55 16.01 25.28
C ILE A 902 1.95 14.85 24.50
N ASN A 903 2.60 13.70 24.55
CA ASN A 903 2.08 12.48 23.95
C ASN A 903 1.60 11.54 25.07
N THR A 904 0.30 11.31 25.11
CA THR A 904 -0.37 10.42 26.07
C THR A 904 -0.26 8.93 25.67
N LEU A 905 0.45 8.63 24.57
CA LEU A 905 0.66 7.28 24.04
C LEU A 905 -0.68 6.56 23.84
N THR A 906 -0.76 5.27 24.19
CA THR A 906 -2.02 4.55 24.20
C THR A 906 -2.87 4.99 25.38
N SER A 907 -3.92 5.77 25.11
CA SER A 907 -4.81 6.30 26.15
C SER A 907 -6.23 6.53 25.61
N ARG A 908 -7.15 6.87 26.51
CA ARG A 908 -8.49 7.36 26.15
C ARG A 908 -8.50 8.82 25.67
N ASN A 909 -7.34 9.49 25.64
CA ASN A 909 -7.23 10.86 25.16
C ASN A 909 -7.15 10.88 23.62
N ILE A 910 -8.02 11.65 22.98
CA ILE A 910 -8.07 11.80 21.51
C ILE A 910 -8.06 13.31 21.18
N PRO A 911 -7.10 13.83 20.41
CA PRO A 911 -5.93 13.14 19.92
C PRO A 911 -4.95 12.84 21.06
N GLN A 912 -4.17 11.76 20.92
CA GLN A 912 -3.13 11.40 21.91
C GLN A 912 -2.00 12.43 22.04
N LEU A 913 -1.77 13.21 20.98
CA LEU A 913 -0.71 14.22 20.89
C LEU A 913 -1.29 15.62 21.07
N ILE A 914 -0.95 16.25 22.19
CA ILE A 914 -1.33 17.63 22.52
C ILE A 914 -0.11 18.52 22.31
N ILE A 915 -0.26 19.55 21.48
CA ILE A 915 0.84 20.47 21.16
C ILE A 915 0.58 21.81 21.82
N HIS A 916 1.42 22.16 22.80
CA HIS A 916 1.48 23.48 23.38
C HIS A 916 2.63 24.28 22.76
N ARG A 917 2.35 25.52 22.35
CA ARG A 917 3.37 26.43 21.79
C ARG A 917 3.57 27.59 22.75
N PHE A 918 4.80 27.79 23.17
CA PHE A 918 5.16 28.94 23.99
C PHE A 918 5.26 30.17 23.07
N THR A 919 4.61 31.25 23.48
CA THR A 919 4.69 32.54 22.78
C THR A 919 5.84 33.36 23.35
N LYS A 920 5.58 34.15 24.39
CA LYS A 920 6.55 34.97 25.11
C LYS A 920 6.62 34.46 26.55
N ILE A 921 7.77 33.95 26.96
CA ILE A 921 8.01 33.49 28.33
C ILE A 921 8.62 34.64 29.12
N GLU A 922 7.90 35.10 30.14
CA GLU A 922 8.29 36.24 30.96
C GLU A 922 9.19 35.82 32.13
N GLU A 923 10.00 36.77 32.64
CA GLU A 923 10.83 36.58 33.83
C GLU A 923 10.02 36.85 35.08
N ASP A 924 10.04 35.90 36.02
CA ASP A 924 9.43 36.07 37.34
C ASP A 924 10.46 35.81 38.43
N GLY A 925 10.93 36.90 39.05
CA GLY A 925 11.92 36.85 40.13
C GLY A 925 11.38 36.35 41.47
N LYS A 926 10.06 36.17 41.62
CA LYS A 926 9.43 35.66 42.86
C LYS A 926 9.40 34.14 42.89
N VAL A 927 9.47 33.49 41.73
CA VAL A 927 9.38 32.04 41.61
C VAL A 927 10.74 31.40 41.91
N LYS A 928 10.80 30.54 42.91
CA LYS A 928 12.00 29.76 43.22
C LYS A 928 12.20 28.68 42.16
N PRO A 929 13.39 28.56 41.55
CA PRO A 929 13.67 27.50 40.60
C PRO A 929 13.65 26.14 41.31
N VAL A 930 12.74 25.26 40.90
CA VAL A 930 12.63 23.89 41.43
C VAL A 930 12.38 22.93 40.26
N GLU A 931 13.08 21.80 40.25
CA GLU A 931 12.78 20.66 39.37
C GLU A 931 12.32 19.49 40.23
N GLN A 932 11.03 19.15 40.15
CA GLN A 932 10.42 18.12 40.98
C GLN A 932 9.14 17.55 40.36
N GLU A 933 8.82 16.31 40.73
CA GLU A 933 7.54 15.66 40.50
C GLU A 933 6.94 15.28 41.86
N VAL A 934 5.86 15.95 42.26
CA VAL A 934 5.25 15.78 43.59
C VAL A 934 3.83 15.26 43.45
N VAL A 935 3.48 14.24 44.22
CA VAL A 935 2.11 13.72 44.27
C VAL A 935 1.20 14.77 44.94
N SER A 936 0.08 15.08 44.30
CA SER A 936 -0.93 16.03 44.77
C SER A 936 -2.22 15.28 45.07
N GLU A 937 -2.82 15.51 46.24
CA GLU A 937 -4.12 14.93 46.60
C GLU A 937 -5.28 15.58 45.84
N LYS A 938 -5.06 16.79 45.30
CA LYS A 938 -6.07 17.52 44.53
C LYS A 938 -5.98 17.15 43.05
N PRO A 939 -7.01 16.54 42.45
CA PRO A 939 -7.04 16.26 41.02
C PRO A 939 -7.15 17.54 40.20
N VAL A 940 -6.78 17.45 38.93
CA VAL A 940 -6.93 18.55 37.96
C VAL A 940 -8.43 18.82 37.75
N SER A 941 -8.88 20.04 38.07
CA SER A 941 -10.19 20.56 37.64
C SER A 941 -10.01 21.50 36.46
N LEU A 942 -10.86 21.36 35.44
CA LEU A 942 -10.98 22.28 34.31
C LEU A 942 -12.19 23.22 34.45
N LEU A 943 -12.94 23.09 35.55
CA LEU A 943 -14.15 23.85 35.84
C LEU A 943 -13.94 24.57 37.17
N GLU A 944 -14.19 25.88 37.17
CA GLU A 944 -14.34 26.65 38.41
C GLU A 944 -15.78 26.52 38.96
N PRO A 945 -16.01 26.73 40.27
CA PRO A 945 -17.33 26.52 40.89
C PRO A 945 -18.48 27.36 40.30
N ASN A 946 -18.16 28.49 39.67
CA ASN A 946 -19.11 29.40 39.03
C ASN A 946 -19.21 29.22 37.50
N GLU A 947 -18.57 28.20 36.94
CA GLU A 947 -18.54 27.95 35.50
C GLU A 947 -19.39 26.74 35.09
N ILE A 948 -20.12 26.88 33.98
CA ILE A 948 -20.85 25.80 33.32
C ILE A 948 -20.33 25.70 31.89
N ILE A 949 -19.73 24.57 31.52
CA ILE A 949 -19.21 24.34 30.16
C ILE A 949 -20.00 23.21 29.52
N LEU A 950 -20.48 23.43 28.29
CA LEU A 950 -21.10 22.41 27.44
C LEU A 950 -20.22 22.22 26.20
N ASP A 951 -19.64 21.04 26.09
CA ASP A 951 -18.76 20.61 24.99
C ASP A 951 -19.57 19.99 23.83
N ASN A 952 -18.98 19.86 22.65
CA ASN A 952 -19.64 19.23 21.49
C ASN A 952 -19.87 17.72 21.65
N GLU A 953 -19.21 17.08 22.62
CA GLU A 953 -19.38 15.67 22.98
C GLU A 953 -20.41 15.45 24.10
N ASP A 954 -20.93 16.53 24.72
CA ASP A 954 -21.90 16.43 25.81
C ASP A 954 -23.33 16.23 25.27
N PRO A 955 -24.21 15.52 26.00
CA PRO A 955 -25.58 15.22 25.54
C PRO A 955 -26.48 16.43 25.23
N GLY A 956 -26.10 17.64 25.66
CA GLY A 956 -26.85 18.88 25.38
C GLY A 956 -26.51 19.54 24.03
N PHE A 957 -25.57 18.98 23.26
CA PHE A 957 -25.16 19.51 21.96
C PHE A 957 -25.83 18.78 20.79
N GLU A 958 -26.35 19.54 19.81
CA GLU A 958 -27.02 19.00 18.63
C GLU A 958 -26.68 19.81 17.36
N VAL A 959 -26.76 19.18 16.18
CA VAL A 959 -26.57 19.82 14.87
C VAL A 959 -27.73 19.51 13.93
N THR A 960 -28.05 20.43 13.02
CA THR A 960 -29.14 20.23 12.05
C THR A 960 -28.81 19.13 11.04
N GLY A 961 -29.61 18.06 10.99
CA GLY A 961 -29.44 16.95 10.04
C GLY A 961 -30.36 17.06 8.83
N ASN A 962 -29.90 17.67 7.71
CA ASN A 962 -30.65 17.65 6.45
C ASN A 962 -30.00 16.72 5.41
N THR A 963 -30.72 15.66 5.04
CA THR A 963 -30.45 14.78 3.91
C THR A 963 -31.33 15.13 2.71
N THR A 964 -30.93 16.11 1.91
CA THR A 964 -31.49 16.32 0.55
C THR A 964 -30.40 16.15 -0.50
N SER A 965 -29.82 14.96 -0.57
CA SER A 965 -28.98 14.57 -1.71
C SER A 965 -29.86 14.02 -2.84
N SER A 966 -29.81 14.59 -4.03
CA SER A 966 -30.50 14.03 -5.19
C SER A 966 -29.89 12.66 -5.59
N LEU A 967 -30.69 11.77 -6.17
CA LEU A 967 -30.22 10.46 -6.67
C LEU A 967 -29.02 10.58 -7.63
N LEU A 968 -28.98 11.67 -8.42
CA LEU A 968 -27.88 11.96 -9.34
C LEU A 968 -26.60 12.37 -8.60
N GLN A 969 -26.74 13.08 -7.48
CA GLN A 969 -25.63 13.47 -6.62
C GLN A 969 -25.04 12.27 -5.89
N LYS A 970 -25.87 11.34 -5.39
CA LYS A 970 -25.44 10.03 -4.84
C LYS A 970 -24.73 9.14 -5.87
N TRP A 971 -25.06 9.29 -7.16
CA TRP A 971 -24.50 8.47 -8.24
C TRP A 971 -23.17 9.01 -8.79
N LEU A 972 -23.01 10.34 -8.83
CA LEU A 972 -21.79 11.03 -9.32
C LEU A 972 -20.76 11.31 -8.21
N LEU A 973 -21.23 11.57 -6.99
CA LEU A 973 -20.41 11.75 -5.81
C LEU A 973 -20.67 10.53 -4.93
N LYS A 974 -19.77 9.55 -4.97
CA LYS A 974 -19.62 8.66 -3.82
C LYS A 974 -19.22 9.58 -2.66
N ASP A 975 -20.19 9.92 -1.81
CA ASP A 975 -19.85 10.32 -0.45
C ASP A 975 -19.13 9.09 0.11
N ASN A 976 -17.82 9.20 0.29
CA ASN A 976 -17.09 8.22 1.07
C ASN A 976 -17.71 8.30 2.46
N GLU A 977 -18.63 7.38 2.78
CA GLU A 977 -19.00 7.12 4.16
C GLU A 977 -17.68 6.83 4.87
N THR A 978 -17.23 7.81 5.66
CA THR A 978 -16.05 7.63 6.50
C THR A 978 -16.52 6.69 7.60
N GLU A 979 -16.04 5.46 7.58
CA GLU A 979 -16.30 4.44 8.60
C GLU A 979 -15.65 4.90 9.92
N GLY A 980 -16.31 5.80 10.66
CA GLY A 980 -15.79 6.29 11.93
C GLY A 980 -16.56 7.47 12.52
N LYS A 981 -16.50 7.63 13.86
CA LYS A 981 -17.13 8.75 14.58
C LYS A 981 -16.51 10.11 14.25
N TYR A 982 -15.21 10.13 13.95
CA TYR A 982 -14.44 11.34 13.63
C TYR A 982 -13.91 11.25 12.20
N SER A 983 -14.20 12.27 11.39
CA SER A 983 -13.72 12.38 10.03
C SER A 983 -12.52 13.29 9.93
N GLY A 984 -11.90 13.25 8.76
CA GLY A 984 -10.80 14.13 8.47
C GLY A 984 -11.08 15.58 8.15
N PHE A 985 -10.26 16.47 8.72
CA PHE A 985 -10.31 17.88 8.38
C PHE A 985 -9.65 18.18 7.02
N VAL A 986 -10.48 18.46 6.00
CA VAL A 986 -10.05 18.81 4.64
C VAL A 986 -10.39 20.27 4.31
N PRO A 987 -9.50 21.25 4.62
CA PRO A 987 -9.83 22.67 4.49
C PRO A 987 -10.09 23.12 3.05
N TRP A 988 -9.60 22.39 2.03
CA TRP A 988 -9.86 22.77 0.63
C TRP A 988 -11.18 22.24 0.03
N ARG A 989 -11.89 21.36 0.72
CA ARG A 989 -13.23 20.92 0.30
C ARG A 989 -14.02 20.53 1.55
N PRO A 990 -14.42 21.52 2.37
CA PRO A 990 -15.19 21.24 3.57
C PRO A 990 -16.53 20.58 3.23
N PRO A 991 -17.05 19.73 4.12
CA PRO A 991 -18.28 18.98 3.93
C PRO A 991 -19.47 19.93 3.89
N SER A 992 -20.51 19.54 3.17
CA SER A 992 -21.78 20.28 3.12
C SER A 992 -22.70 20.00 4.31
N LYS A 993 -22.27 19.13 5.22
CA LYS A 993 -22.99 18.71 6.43
C LYS A 993 -22.05 18.90 7.61
N TRP A 994 -22.57 19.18 8.79
CA TRP A 994 -21.80 19.17 10.02
C TRP A 994 -21.10 17.81 10.18
N THR A 995 -19.78 17.83 10.24
CA THR A 995 -18.97 16.61 10.34
C THR A 995 -18.01 16.75 11.50
N ASN A 996 -17.92 15.73 12.35
CA ASN A 996 -17.10 15.74 13.56
C ASN A 996 -15.64 15.47 13.21
N THR A 997 -14.69 16.21 13.78
CA THR A 997 -13.24 16.06 13.54
C THR A 997 -12.43 16.32 14.80
N THR A 998 -11.18 15.85 14.86
CA THR A 998 -10.30 15.93 16.04
C THR A 998 -9.12 16.88 15.79
N ASN A 999 -8.72 17.64 16.81
CA ASN A 999 -7.54 18.49 16.77
C ASN A 999 -7.03 18.82 18.18
N SER A 1000 -5.71 18.88 18.35
CA SER A 1000 -5.09 19.29 19.63
C SER A 1000 -5.51 20.68 20.11
N GLY A 1001 -5.97 21.54 19.19
CA GLY A 1001 -6.40 22.91 19.48
C GLY A 1001 -7.89 23.08 19.76
N TYR A 1002 -8.71 22.03 19.74
CA TYR A 1002 -10.10 22.10 20.19
C TYR A 1002 -10.21 22.01 21.72
N TYR A 1003 -11.33 22.47 22.26
CA TYR A 1003 -11.66 22.21 23.65
C TYR A 1003 -12.00 20.72 23.84
N GLY A 1004 -11.90 20.24 25.08
CA GLY A 1004 -12.21 18.85 25.38
C GLY A 1004 -11.48 18.31 26.62
N LYS A 1005 -12.22 17.63 27.50
CA LYS A 1005 -11.67 17.01 28.72
C LYS A 1005 -10.72 15.85 28.38
N TYR A 1006 -11.20 14.94 27.54
CA TYR A 1006 -10.47 13.73 27.13
C TYR A 1006 -10.43 13.59 25.62
N ILE A 1007 -11.54 13.93 24.97
CA ILE A 1007 -11.68 13.99 23.53
C ILE A 1007 -11.72 15.48 23.17
N ARG A 1008 -10.78 15.92 22.34
CA ARG A 1008 -10.73 17.27 21.77
C ARG A 1008 -11.21 17.20 20.32
N SER A 1009 -12.50 17.38 20.16
CA SER A 1009 -13.19 17.31 18.87
C SER A 1009 -13.99 18.58 18.63
N ALA A 1010 -14.39 18.79 17.38
CA ALA A 1010 -15.31 19.85 17.02
C ALA A 1010 -16.06 19.45 15.75
N TYR A 1011 -17.27 19.96 15.58
CA TYR A 1011 -17.98 19.86 14.30
C TYR A 1011 -17.52 20.96 13.36
N TYR A 1012 -17.36 20.65 12.08
CA TYR A 1012 -17.07 21.65 11.06
C TYR A 1012 -17.95 21.48 9.82
N ILE A 1013 -18.20 22.60 9.14
CA ILE A 1013 -19.03 22.64 7.94
C ILE A 1013 -18.52 23.70 6.96
N LYS A 1014 -18.78 23.49 5.68
CA LYS A 1014 -18.64 24.55 4.66
C LYS A 1014 -19.62 25.69 4.96
N SER A 1015 -19.13 26.93 4.95
CA SER A 1015 -20.00 28.09 5.13
C SER A 1015 -21.12 28.14 4.09
N GLY A 1016 -22.33 28.48 4.55
CA GLY A 1016 -23.56 28.50 3.76
C GLY A 1016 -24.35 29.80 3.96
N GLU A 1017 -25.65 29.73 3.66
CA GLU A 1017 -26.57 30.87 3.75
C GLU A 1017 -27.20 31.05 5.15
N GLY A 1018 -26.94 30.12 6.07
CA GLY A 1018 -27.47 30.14 7.45
C GLY A 1018 -28.49 29.05 7.77
N ASN A 1019 -28.70 28.10 6.86
CA ASN A 1019 -29.72 27.04 6.97
C ASN A 1019 -29.32 25.89 7.89
N GLN A 1020 -28.04 25.78 8.27
CA GLN A 1020 -27.56 24.75 9.18
C GLN A 1020 -27.06 25.40 10.46
N LYS A 1021 -27.42 24.79 11.60
CA LYS A 1021 -27.10 25.30 12.93
C LYS A 1021 -26.48 24.22 13.80
N ALA A 1022 -25.59 24.65 14.70
CA ALA A 1022 -25.15 23.89 15.85
C ALA A 1022 -25.76 24.51 17.11
N THR A 1023 -26.26 23.71 18.03
CA THR A 1023 -27.05 24.16 19.18
C THR A 1023 -26.48 23.58 20.47
N TRP A 1024 -26.20 24.45 21.44
CA TRP A 1024 -25.83 24.09 22.80
C TRP A 1024 -27.02 24.37 23.72
N ASN A 1025 -27.53 23.33 24.38
CA ASN A 1025 -28.58 23.38 25.40
C ASN A 1025 -27.92 23.28 26.79
N VAL A 1026 -27.55 24.41 27.37
CA VAL A 1026 -26.74 24.45 28.61
C VAL A 1026 -27.66 24.46 29.84
N PRO A 1027 -27.56 23.49 30.77
CA PRO A 1027 -28.41 23.44 31.95
C PRO A 1027 -27.97 24.49 32.99
N VAL A 1028 -28.81 25.48 33.26
CA VAL A 1028 -28.59 26.55 34.24
C VAL A 1028 -29.37 26.23 35.52
N LYS A 1029 -28.71 26.23 36.68
CA LYS A 1029 -29.32 25.86 37.96
C LYS A 1029 -29.81 27.04 38.78
N GLU A 1030 -29.14 28.19 38.67
CA GLU A 1030 -29.40 29.38 39.50
C GLU A 1030 -29.73 30.56 38.61
N ALA A 1031 -30.73 31.36 38.98
CA ALA A 1031 -31.08 32.58 38.26
C ALA A 1031 -30.00 33.65 38.47
N SER A 1032 -29.32 34.09 37.40
CA SER A 1032 -28.29 35.14 37.48
C SER A 1032 -27.98 35.72 36.10
N TYR A 1033 -27.17 36.78 36.08
CA TYR A 1033 -26.41 37.13 34.88
C TYR A 1033 -25.24 36.17 34.70
N TYR A 1034 -25.07 35.71 33.47
CA TYR A 1034 -23.96 34.88 33.05
C TYR A 1034 -23.25 35.51 31.86
N ASP A 1035 -21.93 35.54 31.90
CA ASP A 1035 -21.10 35.81 30.74
C ASP A 1035 -21.02 34.55 29.86
N VAL A 1036 -21.45 34.69 28.60
CA VAL A 1036 -21.42 33.63 27.59
C VAL A 1036 -20.12 33.72 26.80
N TYR A 1037 -19.32 32.66 26.81
CA TYR A 1037 -18.08 32.52 26.05
C TYR A 1037 -18.18 31.41 25.01
N TYR A 1038 -17.50 31.60 23.88
CA TYR A 1038 -17.29 30.58 22.86
C TYR A 1038 -15.81 30.23 22.71
N TYR A 1039 -15.51 28.94 22.50
CA TYR A 1039 -14.16 28.47 22.27
C TYR A 1039 -13.77 28.58 20.79
N VAL A 1040 -12.87 29.51 20.46
CA VAL A 1040 -12.44 29.78 19.08
C VAL A 1040 -11.18 28.99 18.74
N TYR A 1041 -11.28 28.13 17.73
CA TYR A 1041 -10.13 27.54 17.04
C TYR A 1041 -9.68 28.40 15.85
N LYS A 1042 -8.42 28.85 15.85
CA LYS A 1042 -7.82 29.60 14.74
C LYS A 1042 -6.97 28.73 13.83
N GLU A 1043 -7.48 28.45 12.61
CA GLU A 1043 -6.71 27.76 11.58
C GLU A 1043 -5.51 28.61 11.12
N ARG A 1044 -4.31 28.01 11.08
CA ARG A 1044 -3.15 28.66 10.44
C ARG A 1044 -3.23 28.47 8.93
N SER A 1045 -3.61 29.53 8.22
CA SER A 1045 -3.66 29.56 6.76
C SER A 1045 -2.32 29.16 6.12
N PHE A 1046 -2.38 28.21 5.19
CA PHE A 1046 -1.32 27.95 4.22
C PHE A 1046 -1.14 29.19 3.36
N ARG A 1047 -0.23 30.09 3.76
CA ARG A 1047 0.11 31.31 3.01
C ARG A 1047 0.70 30.95 1.65
N ARG A 1048 -0.18 30.71 0.67
CA ARG A 1048 0.16 30.66 -0.75
C ARG A 1048 -0.94 31.29 -1.62
N HIS A 1049 -1.53 32.39 -1.16
CA HIS A 1049 -1.95 33.57 -1.95
C HIS A 1049 -2.47 34.64 -0.99
N GLY A 1050 -2.07 35.90 -1.20
CA GLY A 1050 -2.49 37.04 -0.39
C GLY A 1050 -3.99 37.32 -0.54
N GLY A 1051 -4.63 37.64 0.57
CA GLY A 1051 -6.07 37.90 0.67
C GLY A 1051 -6.68 37.14 1.85
N GLY A 1052 -6.37 37.55 3.08
CA GLY A 1052 -7.13 37.08 4.25
C GLY A 1052 -8.56 37.56 4.08
N LYS A 1053 -9.51 36.65 3.85
CA LYS A 1053 -10.93 37.02 3.81
C LYS A 1053 -11.39 37.23 5.24
N GLU A 1054 -11.91 38.42 5.51
CA GLU A 1054 -12.63 38.75 6.74
C GLU A 1054 -13.90 37.89 6.84
N GLY A 1055 -14.15 37.34 8.02
CA GLY A 1055 -15.40 36.65 8.29
C GLY A 1055 -15.68 36.51 9.78
N GLU A 1056 -16.96 36.43 10.07
CA GLU A 1056 -17.56 36.43 11.41
C GLU A 1056 -18.35 35.14 11.62
N TYR A 1057 -18.51 34.73 12.88
CA TYR A 1057 -19.46 33.70 13.30
C TYR A 1057 -20.71 34.38 13.85
N THR A 1058 -21.88 33.86 13.46
CA THR A 1058 -23.17 34.43 13.84
C THR A 1058 -23.84 33.53 14.87
N PHE A 1059 -24.05 34.06 16.08
CA PHE A 1059 -24.70 33.38 17.19
C PHE A 1059 -26.12 33.91 17.42
N THR A 1060 -27.00 33.05 17.91
CA THR A 1060 -28.34 33.40 18.40
C THR A 1060 -28.48 32.88 19.82
N ILE A 1061 -28.64 33.80 20.78
CA ILE A 1061 -28.73 33.52 22.21
C ILE A 1061 -30.18 33.72 22.65
N TYR A 1062 -30.77 32.68 23.26
CA TYR A 1062 -32.13 32.73 23.81
C TYR A 1062 -32.02 32.93 25.32
N HIS A 1063 -32.39 34.11 25.80
CA HIS A 1063 -32.33 34.52 27.20
C HIS A 1063 -33.71 35.01 27.67
N ASP A 1064 -33.86 35.31 28.95
CA ASP A 1064 -35.19 35.61 29.53
C ASP A 1064 -35.84 36.87 28.95
N ASP A 1065 -35.03 37.87 28.58
CA ASP A 1065 -35.49 39.13 27.97
C ASP A 1065 -35.79 39.03 26.46
N GLY A 1066 -35.53 37.88 25.83
CA GLY A 1066 -35.81 37.65 24.41
C GLY A 1066 -34.72 36.85 23.67
N VAL A 1067 -34.64 37.08 22.36
CA VAL A 1067 -33.66 36.43 21.47
C VAL A 1067 -32.74 37.49 20.88
N GLU A 1068 -31.45 37.35 21.11
CA GLU A 1068 -30.43 38.28 20.64
C GLU A 1068 -29.48 37.62 19.65
N GLN A 1069 -29.14 38.34 18.58
CA GLN A 1069 -28.19 37.89 17.57
C GLN A 1069 -26.86 38.62 17.76
N GLN A 1070 -25.78 37.85 17.94
CA GLN A 1070 -24.44 38.38 18.13
C GLN A 1070 -23.48 37.90 17.04
N THR A 1071 -22.48 38.72 16.71
CA THR A 1071 -21.43 38.34 15.76
C THR A 1071 -20.05 38.37 16.42
N LEU A 1072 -19.27 37.33 16.17
CA LEU A 1072 -17.89 37.21 16.64
C LEU A 1072 -16.93 37.33 15.46
N GLU A 1073 -16.14 38.40 15.43
CA GLU A 1073 -15.10 38.60 14.42
C GLU A 1073 -13.91 37.66 14.65
N ILE A 1074 -13.85 36.58 13.87
CA ILE A 1074 -12.82 35.54 14.03
C ILE A 1074 -11.41 36.07 13.79
N ASN A 1075 -11.27 37.14 13.00
CA ASN A 1075 -9.97 37.78 12.79
C ASN A 1075 -9.39 38.38 14.09
N ASN A 1076 -10.23 39.01 14.89
CA ASN A 1076 -9.83 39.75 16.09
C ASN A 1076 -9.91 38.91 17.38
N ALA A 1077 -10.70 37.83 17.38
CA ALA A 1077 -10.80 36.89 18.52
C ALA A 1077 -9.44 36.29 18.94
N GLU A 1078 -9.23 35.95 20.20
CA GLU A 1078 -8.07 35.15 20.61
C GLU A 1078 -8.33 33.65 20.33
N SER A 1079 -7.29 32.83 20.29
CA SER A 1079 -7.50 31.37 20.26
C SER A 1079 -7.90 30.93 21.67
N GLY A 1080 -9.03 30.24 21.81
CA GLY A 1080 -9.59 29.85 23.12
C GLY A 1080 -10.89 30.58 23.47
N TRP A 1081 -11.16 30.79 24.75
CA TRP A 1081 -12.41 31.39 25.24
C TRP A 1081 -12.52 32.88 24.88
N ASN A 1082 -13.56 33.25 24.15
CA ASN A 1082 -13.89 34.63 23.80
C ASN A 1082 -15.30 34.99 24.28
N LEU A 1083 -15.46 36.16 24.90
CA LEU A 1083 -16.76 36.64 25.36
C LEU A 1083 -17.66 36.97 24.18
N ILE A 1084 -18.90 36.48 24.21
CA ILE A 1084 -19.97 36.82 23.26
C ILE A 1084 -20.85 37.93 23.83
N GLY A 1085 -21.21 37.84 25.11
CA GLY A 1085 -22.06 38.82 25.80
C GLY A 1085 -22.50 38.33 27.18
N SER A 1086 -23.18 39.18 27.93
CA SER A 1086 -23.68 38.91 29.28
C SER A 1086 -25.20 38.87 29.28
N TYR A 1087 -25.80 37.78 29.75
CA TYR A 1087 -27.23 37.53 29.63
C TYR A 1087 -27.82 37.04 30.94
N TYR A 1088 -29.06 37.42 31.23
CA TYR A 1088 -29.80 36.86 32.36
C TYR A 1088 -30.49 35.54 31.96
N PHE A 1089 -30.25 34.48 32.74
CA PHE A 1089 -30.88 33.18 32.54
C PHE A 1089 -31.56 32.71 33.82
N SER A 1090 -32.85 32.37 33.72
CA SER A 1090 -33.57 31.64 34.75
C SER A 1090 -33.16 30.16 34.82
N PRO A 1091 -33.40 29.46 35.96
CA PRO A 1091 -33.14 28.03 36.07
C PRO A 1091 -33.87 27.26 34.98
N GLY A 1092 -33.15 26.43 34.21
CA GLY A 1092 -33.67 25.79 33.01
C GLY A 1092 -32.58 25.46 32.00
N ILE A 1093 -32.88 25.62 30.71
CA ILE A 1093 -31.95 25.37 29.61
C ILE A 1093 -31.67 26.69 28.90
N ALA A 1094 -30.43 27.17 28.97
CA ALA A 1094 -29.95 28.27 28.14
C ALA A 1094 -29.61 27.74 26.75
N LYS A 1095 -30.30 28.25 25.72
CA LYS A 1095 -30.13 27.78 24.34
C LYS A 1095 -29.26 28.77 23.56
N ILE A 1096 -28.19 28.26 22.96
CA ILE A 1096 -27.24 29.03 22.15
C ILE A 1096 -27.08 28.34 20.80
N GLU A 1097 -27.27 29.07 19.69
CA GLU A 1097 -27.16 28.54 18.33
C GLU A 1097 -26.04 29.23 17.55
N LEU A 1098 -25.22 28.46 16.83
CA LEU A 1098 -24.26 28.94 15.84
C LEU A 1098 -24.74 28.60 14.42
N SER A 1099 -24.80 29.59 13.55
CA SER A 1099 -25.18 29.44 12.14
C SER A 1099 -23.98 29.15 11.23
N ASP A 1100 -24.19 28.37 10.17
CA ASP A 1100 -23.20 28.16 9.09
C ASP A 1100 -22.99 29.40 8.19
N LYS A 1101 -23.71 30.51 8.43
CA LYS A 1101 -23.55 31.79 7.73
C LYS A 1101 -22.22 32.46 8.07
N SER A 1102 -21.25 32.41 7.15
CA SER A 1102 -19.97 33.10 7.29
C SER A 1102 -19.31 33.41 5.93
N LYS A 1103 -18.49 34.45 5.89
CA LYS A 1103 -17.59 34.75 4.75
C LYS A 1103 -16.31 33.90 4.75
N LEU A 1104 -16.04 33.22 5.86
CA LEU A 1104 -14.97 32.22 5.96
C LEU A 1104 -15.28 31.02 5.06
N ARG A 1105 -14.29 30.14 4.85
CA ARG A 1105 -14.50 28.90 4.10
C ARG A 1105 -15.20 27.82 4.93
N VAL A 1106 -14.96 27.84 6.24
CA VAL A 1106 -15.35 26.82 7.20
C VAL A 1106 -15.86 27.50 8.47
N VAL A 1107 -16.91 26.94 9.06
CA VAL A 1107 -17.39 27.26 10.39
C VAL A 1107 -17.13 26.05 11.30
N PHE A 1108 -16.60 26.29 12.50
CA PHE A 1108 -16.39 25.27 13.53
C PHE A 1108 -17.41 25.47 14.66
N ALA A 1109 -17.90 24.38 15.22
CA ALA A 1109 -18.72 24.30 16.42
C ALA A 1109 -17.99 23.41 17.46
N ASP A 1110 -17.41 24.07 18.46
CA ASP A 1110 -16.59 23.48 19.53
C ASP A 1110 -17.39 23.53 20.86
N ALA A 1111 -16.97 24.35 21.83
CA ALA A 1111 -17.62 24.44 23.15
C ALA A 1111 -18.13 25.85 23.53
N VAL A 1112 -19.09 25.87 24.45
CA VAL A 1112 -19.65 27.09 25.07
C VAL A 1112 -19.46 27.07 26.58
N LYS A 1113 -19.14 28.22 27.18
CA LYS A 1113 -18.98 28.40 28.62
C LYS A 1113 -19.84 29.54 29.15
N LEU A 1114 -20.57 29.30 30.24
CA LEU A 1114 -21.29 30.30 31.03
C LEU A 1114 -20.52 30.54 32.33
N VAL A 1115 -20.21 31.80 32.63
CA VAL A 1115 -19.58 32.20 33.90
C VAL A 1115 -20.57 33.04 34.68
N LYS A 1116 -20.98 32.57 35.86
CA LYS A 1116 -21.89 33.33 36.73
C LYS A 1116 -21.19 34.59 37.26
N LEU A 1117 -21.85 35.74 37.10
CA LEU A 1117 -21.43 37.04 37.63
C LEU A 1117 -21.77 37.23 39.10
#